data_AF-A0A7X8LHG8-F1
#
_entry.id   AF-A0A7X8LHG8-F1
#
_cell.length_a   1.000
_cell.length_b   1.000
_cell.length_c   1.000
_cell.angle_alpha   90.00
_cell.angle_beta   90.00
_cell.angle_gamma   90.00
#
_symmetry.space_group_name_H-M   'P 1'
#
loop_
_entity.id
_entity.type
_entity.pdbx_description
1 polymer ?
#
loop_
_entity_poly.entity_id
_entity_poly.type
_entity_poly.pdbx_seq_one_letter_code
_entity_poly.pdbx_strand_id
1 'polypeptide(L)'
;MLKKIPLLSLSLTAATLFATEWPNVLVIDDFANGTDKWENRDSGVLSITAGPQQDDKALLWTSTDDSDGSLIFKDLKRPEIDFSQYDILLFDLKVSGRPIWNIGPIIQQFPLANGYRALYYSVDTLHPFDQWFTYAQDLRRWENAPPDSYDHQRQEFSFSINQLAAPGQTSIALANIRLAKNPLGLKPSYPGHWGKLSDGSQTTHFAMILENKRDTPLTVRLSLDPADAAKLKVFTTTLPDTAITLLPGEQRTVTISLTATATALATAKPWYGETANVAVRLDEVPGLALYTSLTAGYRPEKTNHPQILCSPQRMHELHKTYRDPAQRNTLGKALLQMVTDGEKALAYEPEYPAFAATGRTTDPISGGKLQQLDVPNLPFNVYQDPLSGRIHSGPIYDAGMQRWLGKHMANASTAHKLALAYLVSGRIEFAKMAAQILRTYATLYPTLPINAYEHGCPASSACSGSTRIGGTFMRERVWLTNLAVALDSIRPAGVLTEDDIYILAKQLFVPSAMNMMDHKVGIMNLQMMIQSASLYAALAIDNPGLVAQAVYSSHGALRIIDGGYLDDGNWWENPSYQNVMNMCAYPVMAVCLRSGILSPEPRFAEILTSFYRLAGPDGITPELGTGGAREAALDNTAAHVFASLIPDPRLTWIAANRKPLPHVGEMYPMAVIGAQAPLIPVDKATTPIATNTVNFPDYGGIAMRIPATDAYAYFQYGRELTHGHLNKLSLHAYGKGGWYLRNVMGGYNDNFHDFLETVASATTIMIDGRNTLRDTGTLLYQQSADGIEIAVARENAAWPDGEHTRAVILTTGPLIIIDRCRATDSQEHTFEWLYHSARTNLELDPEVKLAKAPERLGDAAIYTSLKVTGKFAKTGDVHWIRKNGSGMRMALLPRGELFHTMITDAIRPSGGLVWRQRAKTTHFAAALWPYAKDEAGAPTIEEISSKDDLYTIKVTAPEGTWQITVNFATGKVTL
;
A
#
# COMPACT_ATOMS: atom_id res chain seq x y z
N MET A 1 -29.48 -17.56 -49.14
CA MET A 1 -28.41 -18.40 -49.72
C MET A 1 -27.71 -19.14 -48.58
N LEU A 2 -28.16 -20.35 -48.27
CA LEU A 2 -27.59 -21.25 -47.27
C LEU A 2 -26.68 -22.24 -48.00
N LYS A 3 -25.36 -22.17 -47.80
CA LYS A 3 -24.41 -23.18 -48.28
C LYS A 3 -24.17 -24.19 -47.17
N LYS A 4 -24.51 -25.45 -47.47
CA LYS A 4 -24.25 -26.66 -46.68
C LYS A 4 -22.75 -26.79 -46.38
N ILE A 5 -22.38 -26.84 -45.10
CA ILE A 5 -21.08 -27.31 -44.62
C ILE A 5 -21.22 -28.81 -44.37
N PRO A 6 -20.30 -29.67 -44.83
CA PRO A 6 -20.40 -31.11 -44.62
C PRO A 6 -20.04 -31.45 -43.16
N LEU A 7 -20.89 -32.23 -42.49
CA LEU A 7 -20.56 -32.88 -41.23
C LEU A 7 -19.43 -33.88 -41.47
N LEU A 8 -18.23 -33.57 -40.95
CA LEU A 8 -17.21 -34.58 -40.69
C LEU A 8 -17.62 -35.38 -39.44
N SER A 9 -17.88 -36.67 -39.62
CA SER A 9 -17.99 -37.63 -38.51
C SER A 9 -16.60 -37.83 -37.89
N LEU A 10 -16.30 -37.07 -36.83
CA LEU A 10 -15.22 -37.42 -35.91
C LEU A 10 -15.65 -38.63 -35.09
N SER A 11 -15.19 -39.80 -35.50
CA SER A 11 -15.12 -40.98 -34.64
C SER A 11 -14.13 -40.70 -33.50
N LEU A 12 -14.62 -40.16 -32.38
CA LEU A 12 -13.90 -40.22 -31.11
C LEU A 12 -13.83 -41.69 -30.67
N THR A 13 -12.70 -42.34 -30.89
CA THR A 13 -12.28 -43.45 -30.05
C THR A 13 -12.12 -42.91 -28.64
N ALA A 14 -13.15 -43.07 -27.81
CA ALA A 14 -13.06 -42.88 -26.38
C ALA A 14 -12.06 -43.92 -25.86
N ALA A 15 -10.78 -43.54 -25.80
CA ALA A 15 -9.85 -44.22 -24.93
C ALA A 15 -10.42 -44.11 -23.53
N THR A 16 -10.90 -45.22 -22.98
CA THR A 16 -11.17 -45.39 -21.55
C THR A 16 -9.86 -45.14 -20.82
N LEU A 17 -9.58 -43.87 -20.54
CA LEU A 17 -8.68 -43.45 -19.47
C LEU A 17 -9.25 -44.08 -18.21
N PHE A 18 -8.61 -45.14 -17.72
CA PHE A 18 -8.88 -45.64 -16.38
C PHE A 18 -8.72 -44.45 -15.44
N ALA A 19 -9.82 -44.02 -14.82
CA ALA A 19 -9.79 -42.95 -13.85
C ALA A 19 -8.81 -43.37 -12.75
N THR A 20 -7.67 -42.69 -12.65
CA THR A 20 -6.73 -42.92 -11.56
C THR A 20 -7.44 -42.62 -10.26
N GLU A 21 -7.55 -43.61 -9.36
CA GLU A 21 -8.14 -43.40 -8.05
C GLU A 21 -7.15 -42.62 -7.18
N TRP A 22 -7.41 -41.31 -7.02
CA TRP A 22 -6.58 -40.43 -6.22
C TRP A 22 -6.84 -40.65 -4.73
N PRO A 23 -5.80 -40.74 -3.87
CA PRO A 23 -5.97 -40.90 -2.43
C PRO A 23 -6.70 -39.70 -1.81
N ASN A 24 -7.25 -39.87 -0.61
CA ASN A 24 -7.90 -38.77 0.12
C ASN A 24 -6.90 -37.68 0.56
N VAL A 25 -5.66 -38.10 0.85
CA VAL A 25 -4.54 -37.22 1.14
C VAL A 25 -3.35 -37.66 0.30
N LEU A 26 -2.75 -36.73 -0.44
CA LEU A 26 -1.55 -36.94 -1.25
C LEU A 26 -0.42 -36.09 -0.68
N VAL A 27 0.67 -36.71 -0.26
CA VAL A 27 1.89 -35.99 0.13
C VAL A 27 2.63 -35.59 -1.14
N ILE A 28 2.80 -34.29 -1.37
CA ILE A 28 3.61 -33.75 -2.47
C ILE A 28 5.09 -33.91 -2.12
N ASP A 29 5.46 -33.49 -0.91
CA ASP A 29 6.84 -33.60 -0.41
C ASP A 29 6.89 -33.54 1.12
N ASP A 30 7.69 -34.44 1.71
CA ASP A 30 8.08 -34.49 3.12
C ASP A 30 9.57 -34.16 3.32
N PHE A 31 10.28 -33.84 2.23
CA PHE A 31 11.69 -33.50 2.19
C PHE A 31 12.64 -34.60 2.68
N ALA A 32 12.18 -35.86 2.72
CA ALA A 32 13.02 -37.01 3.05
C ALA A 32 14.26 -37.11 2.15
N ASN A 33 14.09 -36.75 0.86
CA ASN A 33 15.10 -36.78 -0.20
C ASN A 33 15.88 -35.46 -0.35
N GLY A 34 15.77 -34.53 0.59
CA GLY A 34 16.49 -33.25 0.52
C GLY A 34 15.86 -32.23 -0.42
N THR A 35 16.68 -31.38 -1.04
CA THR A 35 16.21 -30.25 -1.87
C THR A 35 16.03 -30.61 -3.35
N ASP A 36 16.24 -31.87 -3.75
CA ASP A 36 16.39 -32.26 -5.15
C ASP A 36 15.18 -31.96 -6.04
N LYS A 37 13.97 -31.90 -5.47
CA LYS A 37 12.73 -31.55 -6.19
C LYS A 37 12.45 -30.05 -6.25
N TRP A 38 13.24 -29.24 -5.56
CA TRP A 38 12.99 -27.81 -5.43
C TRP A 38 14.16 -27.01 -6.00
N GLU A 39 13.83 -25.88 -6.60
CA GLU A 39 14.79 -24.85 -6.95
C GLU A 39 14.31 -23.50 -6.42
N ASN A 40 15.25 -22.61 -6.11
CA ASN A 40 14.95 -21.21 -5.90
C ASN A 40 15.38 -20.45 -7.16
N ARG A 41 14.46 -19.75 -7.81
CA ARG A 41 14.79 -18.94 -9.01
C ARG A 41 15.22 -17.52 -8.70
N ASP A 42 14.97 -17.07 -7.47
CA ASP A 42 15.34 -15.73 -7.03
C ASP A 42 16.49 -15.83 -6.01
N SER A 43 16.55 -14.86 -5.10
CA SER A 43 17.57 -14.75 -4.07
C SER A 43 17.35 -15.67 -2.87
N GLY A 44 18.42 -15.97 -2.14
CA GLY A 44 18.41 -16.86 -0.97
C GLY A 44 18.84 -18.30 -1.26
N VAL A 45 19.14 -19.04 -0.20
CA VAL A 45 19.75 -20.38 -0.25
C VAL A 45 18.78 -21.42 0.30
N LEU A 46 18.65 -22.54 -0.42
CA LEU A 46 17.90 -23.72 0.02
C LEU A 46 18.80 -24.70 0.76
N SER A 47 18.28 -25.22 1.86
CA SER A 47 18.90 -26.25 2.68
C SER A 47 17.80 -27.09 3.37
N ILE A 48 18.20 -28.07 4.17
CA ILE A 48 17.28 -28.89 4.96
C ILE A 48 17.51 -28.62 6.44
N THR A 49 16.42 -28.49 7.19
CA THR A 49 16.43 -28.35 8.65
C THR A 49 15.47 -29.35 9.29
N ALA A 50 15.42 -29.37 10.62
CA ALA A 50 14.46 -30.18 11.38
C ALA A 50 13.04 -29.64 11.22
N GLY A 51 12.09 -30.55 11.00
CA GLY A 51 10.66 -30.26 10.87
C GLY A 51 9.94 -30.08 12.22
N PRO A 52 8.58 -30.10 12.21
CA PRO A 52 7.78 -29.91 13.41
C PRO A 52 7.82 -31.10 14.38
N GLN A 53 8.03 -32.33 13.91
CA GLN A 53 8.16 -33.52 14.76
C GLN A 53 9.60 -34.04 14.83
N GLN A 54 9.86 -34.89 15.83
CA GLN A 54 11.13 -35.60 15.94
C GLN A 54 11.30 -36.48 14.69
N ASP A 55 12.42 -36.30 13.98
CA ASP A 55 12.79 -36.95 12.71
C ASP A 55 12.18 -36.37 11.42
N ASP A 56 11.26 -35.40 11.51
CA ASP A 56 10.75 -34.69 10.33
C ASP A 56 11.86 -33.83 9.69
N LYS A 57 11.80 -33.70 8.36
CA LYS A 57 12.64 -32.77 7.59
C LYS A 57 11.81 -31.62 7.04
N ALA A 58 12.46 -30.47 6.90
CA ALA A 58 11.86 -29.27 6.32
C ALA A 58 12.80 -28.65 5.28
N LEU A 59 12.22 -28.15 4.19
CA LEU A 59 12.92 -27.27 3.26
C LEU A 59 13.08 -25.91 3.91
N LEU A 60 14.33 -25.53 4.15
CA LEU A 60 14.71 -24.24 4.69
C LEU A 60 15.20 -23.32 3.57
N TRP A 61 14.48 -22.24 3.34
CA TRP A 61 14.97 -21.10 2.58
C TRP A 61 15.53 -20.04 3.52
N THR A 62 16.71 -19.51 3.21
CA THR A 62 17.36 -18.45 3.99
C THR A 62 17.81 -17.30 3.10
N SER A 63 17.61 -16.07 3.57
CA SER A 63 18.14 -14.88 2.90
C SER A 63 18.75 -13.91 3.90
N THR A 64 19.91 -13.35 3.55
CA THR A 64 20.65 -12.36 4.33
C THR A 64 20.20 -10.92 4.10
N ASP A 65 19.41 -10.66 3.04
CA ASP A 65 19.07 -9.31 2.56
C ASP A 65 17.60 -9.16 2.16
N ASP A 66 17.16 -7.97 1.78
CA ASP A 66 15.77 -7.61 1.39
C ASP A 66 15.40 -8.21 0.02
N SER A 67 15.16 -9.52 0.01
CA SER A 67 15.27 -10.31 -1.21
C SER A 67 14.02 -11.20 -1.41
N ASP A 68 13.48 -11.30 -2.62
CA ASP A 68 12.33 -12.18 -2.87
C ASP A 68 12.78 -13.63 -3.13
N GLY A 69 11.92 -14.59 -2.81
CA GLY A 69 12.16 -16.01 -3.05
C GLY A 69 11.10 -16.59 -3.97
N SER A 70 11.49 -17.49 -4.87
CA SER A 70 10.55 -18.27 -5.68
C SER A 70 10.93 -19.74 -5.62
N LEU A 71 10.30 -20.46 -4.69
CA LEU A 71 10.52 -21.89 -4.47
C LEU A 71 9.67 -22.69 -5.46
N ILE A 72 10.31 -23.35 -6.42
CA ILE A 72 9.60 -24.01 -7.52
C ILE A 72 9.78 -25.52 -7.41
N PHE A 73 8.67 -26.23 -7.49
CA PHE A 73 8.65 -27.68 -7.60
C PHE A 73 8.99 -28.10 -9.04
N LYS A 74 10.10 -28.80 -9.21
CA LYS A 74 10.63 -29.23 -10.51
C LYS A 74 9.85 -30.42 -11.06
N ASP A 75 9.82 -30.50 -12.39
CA ASP A 75 9.29 -31.64 -13.14
C ASP A 75 7.88 -32.10 -12.72
N LEU A 76 7.00 -31.14 -12.39
CA LEU A 76 5.61 -31.43 -12.00
C LEU A 76 4.89 -32.17 -13.12
N LYS A 77 4.50 -33.42 -12.85
CA LYS A 77 3.77 -34.28 -13.80
C LYS A 77 2.35 -34.51 -13.31
N ARG A 78 1.38 -34.20 -14.17
CA ARG A 78 -0.04 -34.37 -13.87
C ARG A 78 -0.44 -35.81 -13.46
N PRO A 79 0.10 -36.88 -14.07
CA PRO A 79 -0.20 -38.25 -13.61
C PRO A 79 0.21 -38.54 -12.17
N GLU A 80 1.12 -37.73 -11.60
CA GLU A 80 1.61 -37.88 -10.22
C GLU A 80 0.90 -36.92 -9.26
N ILE A 81 0.54 -35.72 -9.73
CA ILE A 81 -0.14 -34.68 -8.96
C ILE A 81 -1.17 -33.95 -9.83
N ASP A 82 -2.46 -34.18 -9.58
CA ASP A 82 -3.57 -33.43 -10.17
C ASP A 82 -4.32 -32.63 -9.09
N PHE A 83 -3.97 -31.36 -8.94
CA PHE A 83 -4.57 -30.40 -8.02
C PHE A 83 -6.09 -30.25 -8.22
N SER A 84 -6.63 -30.52 -9.43
CA SER A 84 -8.08 -30.45 -9.66
C SER A 84 -8.87 -31.55 -8.94
N GLN A 85 -8.19 -32.55 -8.40
CA GLN A 85 -8.78 -33.69 -7.68
C GLN A 85 -8.84 -33.45 -6.16
N TYR A 86 -8.35 -32.31 -5.68
CA TYR A 86 -8.26 -31.97 -4.26
C TYR A 86 -8.88 -30.60 -3.99
N ASP A 87 -9.27 -30.39 -2.74
CA ASP A 87 -9.91 -29.15 -2.31
C ASP A 87 -8.97 -28.26 -1.49
N ILE A 88 -7.98 -28.86 -0.80
CA ILE A 88 -7.14 -28.16 0.18
C ILE A 88 -5.66 -28.47 -0.08
N LEU A 89 -4.83 -27.44 -0.08
CA LEU A 89 -3.38 -27.53 0.07
C LEU A 89 -3.00 -27.26 1.53
N LEU A 90 -2.27 -28.18 2.14
CA LEU A 90 -1.79 -28.10 3.51
C LEU A 90 -0.27 -28.15 3.53
N PHE A 91 0.36 -27.39 4.41
CA PHE A 91 1.79 -27.46 4.67
C PHE A 91 2.10 -26.88 6.04
N ASP A 92 3.16 -27.36 6.67
CA ASP A 92 3.66 -26.79 7.92
C ASP A 92 4.68 -25.70 7.58
N LEU A 93 4.55 -24.57 8.26
CA LEU A 93 5.36 -23.37 8.03
C LEU A 93 5.94 -22.90 9.36
N LYS A 94 7.21 -22.52 9.32
CA LYS A 94 7.86 -21.75 10.37
C LYS A 94 8.64 -20.60 9.75
N VAL A 95 8.43 -19.40 10.29
CA VAL A 95 9.16 -18.20 9.89
C VAL A 95 10.00 -17.73 11.06
N SER A 96 11.27 -17.48 10.80
CA SER A 96 12.29 -17.11 11.76
C SER A 96 13.14 -15.95 11.24
N GLY A 97 13.76 -15.19 12.15
CA GLY A 97 14.57 -14.03 11.79
C GLY A 97 13.75 -12.76 11.54
N ARG A 98 13.63 -12.29 10.30
CA ARG A 98 12.78 -11.13 9.95
C ARG A 98 11.35 -11.54 9.59
N PRO A 99 10.35 -10.71 9.92
CA PRO A 99 9.00 -10.85 9.37
C PRO A 99 9.03 -10.80 7.83
N ILE A 100 8.20 -11.61 7.18
CA ILE A 100 8.00 -11.52 5.72
C ILE A 100 6.65 -10.89 5.40
N TRP A 101 6.53 -10.39 4.19
CA TRP A 101 5.29 -9.77 3.72
C TRP A 101 4.25 -10.85 3.43
N ASN A 102 4.60 -11.86 2.63
CA ASN A 102 3.70 -12.96 2.30
C ASN A 102 4.48 -14.17 1.76
N ILE A 103 3.90 -15.36 1.93
CA ILE A 103 4.29 -16.54 1.16
C ILE A 103 3.08 -17.09 0.39
N GLY A 104 2.99 -16.81 -0.91
CA GLY A 104 1.85 -17.21 -1.74
C GLY A 104 2.11 -18.52 -2.48
N PRO A 105 1.33 -19.59 -2.27
CA PRO A 105 1.28 -20.70 -3.21
C PRO A 105 0.85 -20.21 -4.58
N ILE A 106 1.47 -20.74 -5.62
CA ILE A 106 1.13 -20.50 -7.02
C ILE A 106 0.95 -21.86 -7.69
N ILE A 107 -0.21 -22.04 -8.32
CA ILE A 107 -0.54 -23.28 -9.02
C ILE A 107 -1.04 -22.95 -10.41
N GLN A 108 -0.48 -23.60 -11.42
CA GLN A 108 -1.01 -23.54 -12.78
C GLN A 108 -1.20 -24.96 -13.31
N GLN A 109 -2.45 -25.37 -13.51
CA GLN A 109 -2.77 -26.69 -14.06
C GLN A 109 -4.22 -26.69 -14.56
N PHE A 110 -4.48 -27.11 -15.81
CA PHE A 110 -5.85 -27.30 -16.29
C PHE A 110 -6.44 -28.65 -15.78
N PRO A 111 -7.68 -28.72 -15.27
CA PRO A 111 -8.73 -27.69 -15.29
C PRO A 111 -8.80 -26.78 -14.05
N LEU A 112 -7.90 -26.91 -13.07
CA LEU A 112 -7.86 -25.99 -11.93
C LEU A 112 -7.71 -24.54 -12.41
N ALA A 113 -8.53 -23.64 -11.88
CA ALA A 113 -8.58 -22.24 -12.29
C ALA A 113 -8.63 -22.05 -13.82
N ASN A 114 -9.21 -23.01 -14.56
CA ASN A 114 -9.25 -23.05 -16.02
C ASN A 114 -7.87 -22.98 -16.70
N GLY A 115 -6.78 -23.42 -16.06
CA GLY A 115 -5.42 -23.39 -16.62
C GLY A 115 -4.69 -22.04 -16.49
N TYR A 116 -5.28 -21.08 -15.79
CA TYR A 116 -4.57 -19.86 -15.39
C TYR A 116 -3.66 -20.14 -14.18
N ARG A 117 -2.63 -19.31 -14.01
CA ARG A 117 -1.72 -19.34 -12.85
C ARG A 117 -2.45 -18.74 -11.64
N ALA A 118 -3.07 -19.60 -10.86
CA ALA A 118 -3.79 -19.26 -9.64
C ALA A 118 -2.80 -18.89 -8.52
N LEU A 119 -3.00 -17.72 -7.93
CA LEU A 119 -2.26 -17.18 -6.80
C LEU A 119 -3.20 -17.05 -5.59
N TYR A 120 -2.67 -17.43 -4.43
CA TYR A 120 -3.39 -17.45 -3.16
C TYR A 120 -2.65 -16.54 -2.15
N TYR A 121 -3.18 -15.34 -1.79
CA TYR A 121 -2.61 -14.45 -0.76
C TYR A 121 -3.25 -14.64 0.60
N SER A 122 -2.82 -15.69 1.27
CA SER A 122 -3.50 -16.09 2.49
C SER A 122 -2.50 -16.49 3.59
N VAL A 123 -1.23 -16.68 3.24
CA VAL A 123 -0.16 -17.00 4.19
C VAL A 123 0.56 -15.73 4.62
N ASP A 124 -0.18 -14.89 5.33
CA ASP A 124 0.41 -13.75 6.02
C ASP A 124 1.09 -14.22 7.31
N THR A 125 2.36 -13.90 7.48
CA THR A 125 3.22 -14.45 8.54
C THR A 125 3.15 -13.69 9.85
N LEU A 126 2.14 -12.83 10.03
CA LEU A 126 1.76 -12.26 11.32
C LEU A 126 1.34 -13.31 12.38
N HIS A 127 1.33 -14.61 12.01
CA HIS A 127 1.22 -15.78 12.87
C HIS A 127 2.47 -16.00 13.76
N PRO A 128 2.45 -16.94 14.74
CA PRO A 128 3.51 -17.10 15.73
C PRO A 128 4.91 -17.24 15.12
N PHE A 129 5.74 -16.24 15.34
CA PHE A 129 7.13 -16.23 14.89
C PHE A 129 7.95 -17.27 15.65
N ASP A 130 8.95 -17.84 14.98
CA ASP A 130 9.82 -18.92 15.50
C ASP A 130 9.08 -20.21 15.94
N GLN A 131 7.82 -20.37 15.57
CA GLN A 131 7.00 -21.54 15.89
C GLN A 131 6.47 -22.20 14.62
N TRP A 132 6.29 -23.51 14.68
CA TRP A 132 5.64 -24.27 13.62
C TRP A 132 4.13 -24.09 13.68
N PHE A 133 3.51 -23.88 12.52
CA PHE A 133 2.06 -23.90 12.36
C PHE A 133 1.67 -24.55 11.04
N THR A 134 0.50 -25.20 11.00
CA THR A 134 -0.05 -25.78 9.78
C THR A 134 -0.91 -24.76 9.05
N TYR A 135 -0.59 -24.51 7.80
CA TYR A 135 -1.38 -23.70 6.88
C TYR A 135 -2.34 -24.58 6.07
N ALA A 136 -3.55 -24.06 5.79
CA ALA A 136 -4.57 -24.72 4.99
C ALA A 136 -5.18 -23.76 3.96
N GLN A 137 -4.95 -24.01 2.67
CA GLN A 137 -5.46 -23.23 1.55
C GLN A 137 -6.60 -23.95 0.83
N ASP A 138 -7.79 -23.34 0.72
CA ASP A 138 -8.85 -23.83 -0.17
C ASP A 138 -8.49 -23.53 -1.64
N LEU A 139 -8.23 -24.57 -2.42
CA LEU A 139 -7.81 -24.48 -3.83
C LEU A 139 -8.92 -23.97 -4.76
N ARG A 140 -10.17 -23.92 -4.29
CA ARG A 140 -11.30 -23.37 -5.07
C ARG A 140 -11.43 -21.86 -4.89
N ARG A 141 -10.68 -21.28 -3.94
CA ARG A 141 -10.67 -19.85 -3.63
C ARG A 141 -9.29 -19.28 -3.92
N TRP A 142 -8.92 -19.23 -5.20
CA TRP A 142 -7.79 -18.41 -5.61
C TRP A 142 -8.18 -16.94 -5.56
N GLU A 143 -7.23 -16.10 -5.22
CA GLU A 143 -7.49 -14.68 -5.01
C GLU A 143 -7.18 -13.87 -6.24
N ASN A 144 -6.19 -14.34 -7.00
CA ASN A 144 -5.78 -13.75 -8.24
C ASN A 144 -5.38 -14.83 -9.25
N ALA A 145 -5.58 -14.53 -10.53
CA ALA A 145 -5.14 -15.35 -11.63
C ALA A 145 -4.83 -14.40 -12.80
N PRO A 146 -3.56 -14.05 -13.04
CA PRO A 146 -3.19 -13.11 -14.10
C PRO A 146 -3.72 -13.60 -15.45
N PRO A 147 -4.54 -12.83 -16.17
CA PRO A 147 -5.21 -13.39 -17.34
C PRO A 147 -4.29 -13.68 -18.55
N ASP A 148 -3.05 -13.19 -18.53
CA ASP A 148 -1.98 -13.49 -19.49
C ASP A 148 -1.21 -14.76 -19.12
N SER A 149 -1.47 -15.32 -17.95
CA SER A 149 -0.86 -16.56 -17.51
C SER A 149 -1.53 -17.81 -18.05
N TYR A 150 -2.66 -17.74 -18.78
CA TYR A 150 -3.34 -18.93 -19.28
C TYR A 150 -2.42 -19.79 -20.14
N ASP A 151 -2.30 -21.06 -19.75
CA ASP A 151 -1.67 -22.10 -20.54
C ASP A 151 -2.23 -23.45 -20.08
N HIS A 152 -2.98 -24.13 -20.95
CA HIS A 152 -3.62 -25.40 -20.61
C HIS A 152 -2.65 -26.59 -20.57
N GLN A 153 -1.42 -26.42 -21.07
CA GLN A 153 -0.38 -27.45 -21.05
C GLN A 153 0.58 -27.27 -19.89
N ARG A 154 0.77 -26.04 -19.43
CA ARG A 154 1.67 -25.72 -18.32
C ARG A 154 1.23 -26.38 -17.01
N GLN A 155 2.23 -26.86 -16.29
CA GLN A 155 2.13 -27.46 -14.97
C GLN A 155 3.12 -26.71 -14.07
N GLU A 156 2.62 -25.94 -13.11
CA GLU A 156 3.45 -25.20 -12.17
C GLU A 156 2.93 -25.39 -10.75
N PHE A 157 3.85 -25.61 -9.82
CA PHE A 157 3.61 -25.44 -8.39
C PHE A 157 4.81 -24.73 -7.78
N SER A 158 4.58 -23.60 -7.12
CA SER A 158 5.62 -22.82 -6.48
C SER A 158 5.11 -22.08 -5.24
N PHE A 159 6.04 -21.60 -4.43
CA PHE A 159 5.78 -20.61 -3.39
C PHE A 159 6.54 -19.32 -3.73
N SER A 160 5.82 -18.22 -3.84
CA SER A 160 6.40 -16.88 -3.91
C SER A 160 6.55 -16.33 -2.50
N ILE A 161 7.78 -16.07 -2.10
CA ILE A 161 8.15 -15.44 -0.84
C ILE A 161 8.43 -13.98 -1.14
N ASN A 162 7.74 -13.09 -0.44
CA ASN A 162 8.00 -11.67 -0.52
C ASN A 162 8.41 -11.20 0.87
N GLN A 163 9.59 -10.61 1.02
CA GLN A 163 10.10 -10.17 2.32
C GLN A 163 9.64 -8.75 2.68
N LEU A 164 9.58 -8.44 3.98
CA LEU A 164 9.54 -7.05 4.43
C LEU A 164 10.97 -6.52 4.45
N ALA A 165 11.18 -5.29 3.98
CA ALA A 165 12.48 -4.66 4.02
C ALA A 165 12.93 -4.43 5.47
N ALA A 166 14.08 -4.99 5.90
CA ALA A 166 14.70 -4.83 7.22
C ALA A 166 16.10 -5.48 7.27
N PRO A 167 17.08 -4.96 8.03
CA PRO A 167 18.35 -5.68 8.22
C PRO A 167 18.15 -6.98 9.02
N GLY A 168 18.89 -8.04 8.65
CA GLY A 168 18.88 -9.33 9.37
C GLY A 168 18.77 -10.53 8.44
N GLN A 169 18.75 -11.74 8.99
CA GLN A 169 18.48 -12.95 8.20
C GLN A 169 16.98 -13.28 8.27
N THR A 170 16.39 -13.72 7.17
CA THR A 170 15.05 -14.31 7.12
C THR A 170 15.18 -15.80 6.84
N SER A 171 14.41 -16.60 7.56
CA SER A 171 14.38 -18.05 7.40
C SER A 171 12.94 -18.52 7.29
N ILE A 172 12.65 -19.29 6.25
CA ILE A 172 11.34 -19.91 6.03
C ILE A 172 11.56 -21.41 5.91
N ALA A 173 10.96 -22.16 6.84
CA ALA A 173 10.95 -23.61 6.80
C ALA A 173 9.57 -24.12 6.39
N LEU A 174 9.52 -24.96 5.35
CA LEU A 174 8.34 -25.66 4.88
C LEU A 174 8.47 -27.16 5.16
N ALA A 175 7.42 -27.78 5.69
CA ALA A 175 7.36 -29.23 5.91
C ALA A 175 6.00 -29.81 5.51
N ASN A 176 5.95 -31.12 5.25
CA ASN A 176 4.73 -31.89 5.07
C ASN A 176 3.70 -31.29 4.07
N ILE A 177 4.15 -30.94 2.86
CA ILE A 177 3.30 -30.38 1.82
C ILE A 177 2.37 -31.47 1.30
N ARG A 178 1.06 -31.27 1.43
CA ARG A 178 0.06 -32.29 1.13
C ARG A 178 -1.22 -31.69 0.53
N LEU A 179 -1.85 -32.45 -0.34
CA LEU A 179 -3.18 -32.16 -0.88
C LEU A 179 -4.21 -33.04 -0.17
N ALA A 180 -5.37 -32.48 0.13
CA ALA A 180 -6.47 -33.21 0.73
C ALA A 180 -7.78 -32.94 -0.01
N LYS A 181 -8.56 -34.00 -0.24
CA LYS A 181 -9.98 -33.87 -0.57
C LYS A 181 -10.66 -33.35 0.68
N ASN A 182 -11.55 -32.37 0.56
CA ASN A 182 -12.24 -31.81 1.71
C ASN A 182 -13.55 -32.59 1.94
N PRO A 183 -13.59 -33.52 2.90
CA PRO A 183 -14.79 -34.29 3.18
C PRO A 183 -15.85 -33.44 3.89
N LEU A 184 -15.51 -32.24 4.38
CA LEU A 184 -16.36 -31.40 5.21
C LEU A 184 -16.55 -30.01 4.59
N GLY A 185 -17.75 -29.71 4.11
CA GLY A 185 -18.14 -28.32 3.85
C GLY A 185 -18.21 -27.54 5.17
N LEU A 186 -17.41 -26.49 5.29
CA LEU A 186 -17.43 -25.56 6.42
C LEU A 186 -17.89 -24.20 5.92
N LYS A 187 -19.10 -23.77 6.30
CA LYS A 187 -19.56 -22.40 6.05
C LYS A 187 -19.42 -21.60 7.35
N PRO A 188 -18.57 -20.56 7.37
CA PRO A 188 -18.39 -19.76 8.55
C PRO A 188 -19.66 -18.95 8.87
N SER A 189 -19.79 -18.57 10.15
CA SER A 189 -20.91 -17.76 10.66
C SER A 189 -20.53 -16.33 10.97
N TYR A 190 -19.38 -15.84 10.50
CA TYR A 190 -18.98 -14.47 10.82
C TYR A 190 -19.77 -13.44 9.99
N PRO A 191 -20.01 -12.25 10.57
CA PRO A 191 -19.93 -11.94 11.98
C PRO A 191 -21.08 -12.63 12.75
N GLY A 192 -20.79 -13.04 13.98
CA GLY A 192 -21.81 -13.67 14.84
C GLY A 192 -22.94 -12.70 15.19
N HIS A 193 -24.07 -13.27 15.63
CA HIS A 193 -25.23 -12.52 16.09
C HIS A 193 -25.04 -12.09 17.55
N TRP A 194 -24.89 -10.78 17.75
CA TRP A 194 -24.76 -10.18 19.08
C TRP A 194 -26.11 -10.10 19.80
N GLY A 195 -26.10 -10.31 21.11
CA GLY A 195 -27.25 -10.12 22.00
C GLY A 195 -26.83 -9.66 23.40
N LYS A 196 -27.73 -8.95 24.09
CA LYS A 196 -27.59 -8.56 25.49
C LYS A 196 -28.49 -9.43 26.36
N LEU A 197 -27.94 -9.96 27.44
CA LEU A 197 -28.68 -10.74 28.44
C LEU A 197 -29.26 -9.82 29.53
N SER A 198 -30.23 -10.33 30.28
CA SER A 198 -30.96 -9.57 31.31
C SER A 198 -30.09 -9.15 32.49
N ASP A 199 -29.01 -9.87 32.77
CA ASP A 199 -28.01 -9.57 33.80
C ASP A 199 -26.98 -8.50 33.35
N GLY A 200 -27.11 -7.99 32.11
CA GLY A 200 -26.19 -7.04 31.51
C GLY A 200 -24.99 -7.67 30.79
N SER A 201 -24.83 -8.99 30.85
CA SER A 201 -23.84 -9.72 30.07
C SER A 201 -24.15 -9.60 28.57
N GLN A 202 -23.13 -9.75 27.73
CA GLN A 202 -23.29 -9.73 26.27
C GLN A 202 -22.75 -11.02 25.67
N THR A 203 -23.48 -11.55 24.69
CA THR A 203 -23.14 -12.79 24.00
C THR A 203 -23.13 -12.57 22.50
N THR A 204 -22.21 -13.23 21.80
CA THR A 204 -22.19 -13.33 20.34
C THR A 204 -22.36 -14.79 19.96
N HIS A 205 -23.41 -15.10 19.21
CA HIS A 205 -23.73 -16.45 18.73
C HIS A 205 -23.27 -16.65 17.28
N PHE A 206 -22.58 -17.76 17.02
CA PHE A 206 -22.11 -18.16 15.71
C PHE A 206 -22.81 -19.46 15.32
N ALA A 207 -23.56 -19.45 14.23
CA ALA A 207 -24.24 -20.58 13.61
C ALA A 207 -23.40 -21.16 12.46
N MET A 208 -22.41 -21.98 12.82
CA MET A 208 -21.50 -22.60 11.85
C MET A 208 -22.20 -23.78 11.15
N ILE A 209 -22.22 -23.80 9.82
CA ILE A 209 -22.84 -24.90 9.06
C ILE A 209 -21.74 -25.88 8.63
N LEU A 210 -21.89 -27.12 9.07
CA LEU A 210 -21.06 -28.25 8.71
C LEU A 210 -21.81 -29.13 7.71
N GLU A 211 -21.14 -29.57 6.64
CA GLU A 211 -21.71 -30.40 5.59
C GLU A 211 -20.83 -31.62 5.33
N ASN A 212 -21.35 -32.83 5.50
CA ASN A 212 -20.62 -34.01 5.09
C ASN A 212 -20.72 -34.20 3.57
N LYS A 213 -19.60 -34.07 2.86
CA LYS A 213 -19.52 -34.24 1.40
C LYS A 213 -19.22 -35.68 0.96
N ARG A 214 -19.07 -36.60 1.92
CA ARG A 214 -18.80 -38.02 1.65
C ARG A 214 -20.10 -38.81 1.55
N ASP A 215 -19.93 -40.01 1.01
CA ASP A 215 -20.90 -41.11 1.02
C ASP A 215 -20.86 -41.96 2.32
N THR A 216 -19.94 -41.64 3.24
CA THR A 216 -19.80 -42.28 4.56
C THR A 216 -19.95 -41.26 5.69
N PRO A 217 -20.38 -41.67 6.91
CA PRO A 217 -20.45 -40.77 8.05
C PRO A 217 -19.11 -40.12 8.41
N LEU A 218 -19.16 -38.91 8.97
CA LEU A 218 -18.00 -38.17 9.47
C LEU A 218 -18.20 -37.79 10.93
N THR A 219 -17.14 -37.85 11.72
CA THR A 219 -17.13 -37.46 13.13
C THR A 219 -16.26 -36.23 13.29
N VAL A 220 -16.90 -35.14 13.72
CA VAL A 220 -16.29 -33.82 13.84
C VAL A 220 -16.09 -33.44 15.31
N ARG A 221 -14.91 -32.94 15.66
CA ARG A 221 -14.60 -32.38 16.99
C ARG A 221 -14.22 -30.92 16.88
N LEU A 222 -14.82 -30.09 17.72
CA LEU A 222 -14.55 -28.67 17.79
C LEU A 222 -13.71 -28.38 19.04
N SER A 223 -12.76 -27.48 18.91
CA SER A 223 -12.00 -26.94 20.04
C SER A 223 -11.49 -25.55 19.69
N LEU A 224 -11.25 -24.71 20.68
CA LEU A 224 -10.42 -23.52 20.45
C LEU A 224 -8.97 -23.93 20.23
N ASP A 225 -8.28 -23.15 19.41
CA ASP A 225 -6.82 -23.16 19.44
C ASP A 225 -6.33 -22.77 20.86
N PRO A 226 -5.46 -23.57 21.51
CA PRO A 226 -5.01 -23.28 22.88
C PRO A 226 -4.35 -21.91 23.04
N ALA A 227 -3.59 -21.45 22.04
CA ALA A 227 -2.94 -20.15 22.09
C ALA A 227 -3.96 -19.01 21.98
N ASP A 228 -5.07 -19.21 21.26
CA ASP A 228 -6.15 -18.23 21.18
C ASP A 228 -7.07 -18.26 22.41
N ALA A 229 -7.32 -19.45 22.98
CA ALA A 229 -8.07 -19.57 24.23
C ALA A 229 -7.41 -18.74 25.35
N ALA A 230 -6.08 -18.73 25.41
CA ALA A 230 -5.32 -17.93 26.37
C ALA A 230 -5.37 -16.41 26.11
N LYS A 231 -5.77 -15.97 24.91
CA LYS A 231 -5.89 -14.55 24.54
C LYS A 231 -7.25 -13.95 24.91
N LEU A 232 -8.26 -14.78 25.15
CA LEU A 232 -9.58 -14.32 25.57
C LEU A 232 -9.54 -13.87 27.04
N LYS A 233 -9.63 -12.56 27.28
CA LYS A 233 -9.55 -11.94 28.61
C LYS A 233 -10.93 -11.52 29.13
N VAL A 234 -11.80 -11.07 28.23
CA VAL A 234 -13.13 -10.55 28.54
C VAL A 234 -14.21 -11.56 28.16
N PHE A 235 -14.02 -12.31 27.07
CA PHE A 235 -15.00 -13.27 26.59
C PHE A 235 -14.67 -14.69 27.04
N THR A 236 -15.72 -15.47 27.31
CA THR A 236 -15.64 -16.91 27.55
C THR A 236 -16.40 -17.64 26.45
N THR A 237 -15.90 -18.81 26.05
CA THR A 237 -16.45 -19.54 24.91
C THR A 237 -17.27 -20.74 25.36
N THR A 238 -18.42 -20.96 24.72
CA THR A 238 -19.21 -22.18 24.82
C THR A 238 -19.19 -22.90 23.47
N LEU A 239 -18.63 -24.12 23.48
CA LEU A 239 -18.53 -25.02 22.33
C LEU A 239 -19.24 -26.34 22.66
N PRO A 240 -19.69 -27.11 21.66
CA PRO A 240 -20.07 -28.51 21.88
C PRO A 240 -18.89 -29.28 22.48
N ASP A 241 -19.14 -29.98 23.59
CA ASP A 241 -18.17 -30.81 24.31
C ASP A 241 -18.11 -32.24 23.76
N THR A 242 -19.15 -32.70 23.06
CA THR A 242 -19.22 -34.00 22.40
C THR A 242 -18.88 -33.94 20.92
N ALA A 243 -18.33 -35.03 20.39
CA ALA A 243 -18.14 -35.21 18.96
C ALA A 243 -19.48 -35.21 18.20
N ILE A 244 -19.46 -34.66 16.99
CA ILE A 244 -20.63 -34.49 16.12
C ILE A 244 -20.51 -35.47 14.97
N THR A 245 -21.36 -36.50 14.94
CA THR A 245 -21.46 -37.41 13.79
C THR A 245 -22.42 -36.83 12.75
N LEU A 246 -21.94 -36.63 11.52
CA LEU A 246 -22.67 -36.18 10.34
C LEU A 246 -22.89 -37.37 9.40
N LEU A 247 -24.13 -37.66 9.04
CA LEU A 247 -24.48 -38.67 8.04
C LEU A 247 -24.03 -38.23 6.63
N PRO A 248 -23.91 -39.15 5.66
CA PRO A 248 -23.60 -38.81 4.27
C PRO A 248 -24.53 -37.71 3.72
N GLY A 249 -23.96 -36.63 3.18
CA GLY A 249 -24.72 -35.48 2.66
C GLY A 249 -25.39 -34.60 3.72
N GLU A 250 -25.29 -34.90 5.02
CA GLU A 250 -25.95 -34.14 6.07
C GLU A 250 -25.35 -32.72 6.18
N GLN A 251 -26.22 -31.71 6.26
CA GLN A 251 -25.87 -30.37 6.72
C GLN A 251 -26.39 -30.16 8.14
N ARG A 252 -25.51 -29.81 9.07
CA ARG A 252 -25.84 -29.52 10.48
C ARG A 252 -25.34 -28.15 10.88
N THR A 253 -26.19 -27.39 11.55
CA THR A 253 -25.80 -26.11 12.16
C THR A 253 -25.30 -26.35 13.59
N VAL A 254 -24.11 -25.86 13.89
CA VAL A 254 -23.48 -25.93 15.21
C VAL A 254 -23.42 -24.52 15.77
N THR A 255 -23.95 -24.34 16.99
CA THR A 255 -23.93 -23.04 17.66
C THR A 255 -22.73 -22.94 18.59
N ILE A 256 -21.96 -21.88 18.43
CA ILE A 256 -20.84 -21.50 19.29
C ILE A 256 -21.15 -20.13 19.87
N SER A 257 -20.83 -19.88 21.14
CA SER A 257 -21.12 -18.58 21.76
C SER A 257 -19.90 -18.01 22.47
N LEU A 258 -19.68 -16.70 22.33
CA LEU A 258 -18.70 -15.94 23.12
C LEU A 258 -19.45 -15.00 24.06
N THR A 259 -19.29 -15.15 25.37
CA THR A 259 -20.01 -14.38 26.40
C THR A 259 -19.06 -13.58 27.27
N ALA A 260 -19.31 -12.28 27.39
CA ALA A 260 -18.67 -11.39 28.35
C ALA A 260 -19.65 -11.05 29.47
N THR A 261 -19.21 -11.21 30.72
CA THR A 261 -20.03 -10.90 31.90
C THR A 261 -20.19 -9.39 32.08
N ALA A 262 -21.30 -8.95 32.71
CA ALA A 262 -21.50 -7.54 33.04
C ALA A 262 -20.30 -6.94 33.82
N THR A 263 -19.71 -7.70 34.74
CA THR A 263 -18.53 -7.28 35.52
C THR A 263 -17.30 -7.05 34.63
N ALA A 264 -17.03 -7.95 33.68
CA ALA A 264 -15.91 -7.79 32.75
C ALA A 264 -16.13 -6.56 31.85
N LEU A 265 -17.35 -6.39 31.34
CA LEU A 265 -17.74 -5.26 30.49
C LEU A 265 -17.67 -3.91 31.20
N ALA A 266 -17.92 -3.85 32.50
CA ALA A 266 -17.84 -2.61 33.29
C ALA A 266 -16.42 -1.98 33.29
N THR A 267 -15.39 -2.80 33.03
CA THR A 267 -13.99 -2.35 32.94
C THR A 267 -13.44 -2.28 31.52
N ALA A 268 -14.21 -2.78 30.53
CA ALA A 268 -13.79 -2.81 29.14
C ALA A 268 -13.97 -1.45 28.45
N LYS A 269 -13.07 -1.13 27.52
CA LYS A 269 -13.23 0.04 26.64
C LYS A 269 -14.47 -0.14 25.75
N PRO A 270 -15.22 0.92 25.41
CA PRO A 270 -16.26 0.87 24.39
C PRO A 270 -15.77 0.17 23.12
N TRP A 271 -16.57 -0.72 22.55
CA TRP A 271 -16.23 -1.46 21.33
C TRP A 271 -15.03 -2.41 21.45
N TYR A 272 -14.53 -2.69 22.65
CA TYR A 272 -13.49 -3.69 22.85
C TYR A 272 -13.89 -5.04 22.27
N GLY A 273 -12.94 -5.75 21.65
CA GLY A 273 -13.22 -7.02 21.03
C GLY A 273 -12.05 -7.99 21.10
N GLU A 274 -12.37 -9.27 20.95
CA GLU A 274 -11.44 -10.38 20.98
C GLU A 274 -11.74 -11.34 19.83
N THR A 275 -10.68 -11.97 19.32
CA THR A 275 -10.76 -12.99 18.27
C THR A 275 -10.19 -14.30 18.76
N ALA A 276 -10.80 -15.42 18.38
CA ALA A 276 -10.26 -16.75 18.60
C ALA A 276 -10.54 -17.68 17.43
N ASN A 277 -9.63 -18.60 17.13
CA ASN A 277 -9.87 -19.61 16.10
C ASN A 277 -10.46 -20.90 16.68
N VAL A 278 -11.44 -21.45 15.98
CA VAL A 278 -11.99 -22.78 16.24
C VAL A 278 -11.37 -23.74 15.26
N ALA A 279 -10.68 -24.76 15.79
CA ALA A 279 -10.24 -25.92 15.05
C ALA A 279 -11.39 -26.92 14.93
N VAL A 280 -11.67 -27.35 13.71
CA VAL A 280 -12.66 -28.37 13.34
C VAL A 280 -11.89 -29.59 12.84
N ARG A 281 -11.76 -30.60 13.71
CA ARG A 281 -11.00 -31.83 13.44
C ARG A 281 -11.92 -32.96 13.03
N LEU A 282 -11.42 -33.84 12.16
CA LEU A 282 -12.12 -35.00 11.64
C LEU A 282 -11.43 -36.28 12.14
N ASP A 283 -12.17 -37.17 12.80
CA ASP A 283 -11.60 -38.42 13.29
C ASP A 283 -11.22 -39.35 12.12
N GLU A 284 -11.98 -39.32 11.01
CA GLU A 284 -11.75 -40.16 9.82
C GLU A 284 -10.64 -39.65 8.89
N VAL A 285 -10.14 -38.43 9.11
CA VAL A 285 -8.98 -37.88 8.38
C VAL A 285 -7.97 -37.33 9.38
N PRO A 286 -7.19 -38.21 10.04
CA PRO A 286 -6.21 -37.80 11.04
C PRO A 286 -5.27 -36.73 10.50
N GLY A 287 -5.07 -35.65 11.28
CA GLY A 287 -4.21 -34.52 10.91
C GLY A 287 -4.87 -33.42 10.07
N LEU A 288 -6.11 -33.61 9.61
CA LEU A 288 -6.90 -32.53 8.98
C LEU A 288 -7.64 -31.73 10.05
N ALA A 289 -7.28 -30.45 10.18
CA ALA A 289 -8.01 -29.46 10.96
C ALA A 289 -8.38 -28.28 10.05
N LEU A 290 -9.68 -27.98 9.96
CA LEU A 290 -10.15 -26.74 9.34
C LEU A 290 -10.28 -25.67 10.42
N TYR A 291 -10.04 -24.41 10.07
CA TYR A 291 -10.12 -23.30 11.01
C TYR A 291 -11.17 -22.31 10.59
N THR A 292 -11.84 -21.72 11.57
CA THR A 292 -12.69 -20.54 11.38
C THR A 292 -12.47 -19.58 12.54
N SER A 293 -12.46 -18.28 12.26
CA SER A 293 -12.29 -17.24 13.27
C SER A 293 -13.64 -16.85 13.89
N LEU A 294 -13.67 -16.80 15.21
CA LEU A 294 -14.73 -16.20 16.00
C LEU A 294 -14.30 -14.81 16.42
N THR A 295 -15.20 -13.84 16.29
CA THR A 295 -14.90 -12.46 16.64
C THR A 295 -16.08 -11.86 17.41
N ALA A 296 -15.84 -11.53 18.68
CA ALA A 296 -16.84 -10.93 19.55
C ALA A 296 -16.38 -9.56 20.01
N GLY A 297 -17.34 -8.65 20.15
CA GLY A 297 -17.09 -7.32 20.67
C GLY A 297 -18.16 -6.90 21.67
N TYR A 298 -17.76 -5.96 22.53
CA TYR A 298 -18.62 -5.26 23.47
C TYR A 298 -19.30 -4.09 22.76
N ARG A 299 -20.62 -4.07 22.72
CA ARG A 299 -21.38 -2.89 22.27
C ARG A 299 -21.75 -2.02 23.48
N PRO A 300 -21.40 -0.72 23.49
CA PRO A 300 -21.87 0.21 24.52
C PRO A 300 -23.40 0.29 24.56
N GLU A 301 -23.96 0.55 25.74
CA GLU A 301 -25.43 0.59 25.93
C GLU A 301 -26.14 1.66 25.11
N LYS A 302 -25.47 2.78 24.81
CA LYS A 302 -25.97 3.82 23.92
C LYS A 302 -24.93 4.12 22.85
N THR A 303 -25.30 3.89 21.60
CA THR A 303 -24.58 4.38 20.42
C THR A 303 -25.34 5.59 19.90
N ASN A 304 -24.71 6.77 19.94
CA ASN A 304 -25.34 7.99 19.46
C ASN A 304 -24.79 8.32 18.07
N HIS A 305 -25.68 8.48 17.09
CA HIS A 305 -25.31 8.83 15.73
C HIS A 305 -25.52 10.33 15.47
N PRO A 306 -24.73 10.96 14.58
CA PRO A 306 -23.51 10.39 13.96
C PRO A 306 -22.39 10.18 14.99
N GLN A 307 -21.49 9.23 14.70
CA GLN A 307 -20.27 9.00 15.49
C GLN A 307 -18.99 8.99 14.64
N ILE A 308 -19.10 8.89 13.31
CA ILE A 308 -17.93 8.80 12.42
C ILE A 308 -17.33 10.20 12.18
N LEU A 309 -18.10 11.13 11.60
CA LEU A 309 -17.57 12.44 11.20
C LEU A 309 -17.59 13.48 12.31
N CYS A 310 -18.60 13.44 13.17
CA CYS A 310 -18.82 14.39 14.25
C CYS A 310 -19.70 13.78 15.33
N SER A 311 -19.88 14.48 16.46
CA SER A 311 -20.81 14.09 17.51
C SER A 311 -22.24 14.58 17.21
N PRO A 312 -23.28 13.96 17.82
CA PRO A 312 -24.66 14.44 17.70
C PRO A 312 -24.83 15.89 18.18
N GLN A 313 -24.12 16.27 19.25
CA GLN A 313 -24.10 17.64 19.74
C GLN A 313 -23.63 18.61 18.66
N ARG A 314 -22.51 18.29 18.00
CA ARG A 314 -21.96 19.13 16.93
C ARG A 314 -22.92 19.23 15.74
N MET A 315 -23.54 18.13 15.35
CA MET A 315 -24.58 18.13 14.32
C MET A 315 -25.74 19.08 14.68
N HIS A 316 -26.25 19.03 15.91
CA HIS A 316 -27.33 19.91 16.35
C HIS A 316 -26.93 21.39 16.37
N GLU A 317 -25.69 21.71 16.77
CA GLU A 317 -25.15 23.08 16.68
C GLU A 317 -25.15 23.59 15.23
N LEU A 318 -24.69 22.76 14.28
CA LEU A 318 -24.69 23.10 12.86
C LEU A 318 -26.11 23.31 12.32
N HIS A 319 -27.04 22.40 12.64
CA HIS A 319 -28.44 22.52 12.25
C HIS A 319 -29.06 23.82 12.75
N LYS A 320 -28.84 24.15 14.03
CA LYS A 320 -29.34 25.39 14.63
C LYS A 320 -28.78 26.61 13.91
N THR A 321 -27.47 26.64 13.70
CA THR A 321 -26.78 27.76 13.04
C THR A 321 -27.22 27.93 11.58
N TYR A 322 -27.38 26.84 10.83
CA TYR A 322 -27.79 26.89 9.43
C TYR A 322 -29.26 27.31 9.26
N ARG A 323 -30.14 26.85 10.15
CA ARG A 323 -31.59 27.17 10.08
C ARG A 323 -31.89 28.61 10.42
N ASP A 324 -31.07 29.26 11.25
CA ASP A 324 -31.17 30.69 11.53
C ASP A 324 -30.54 31.51 10.40
N PRO A 325 -31.33 32.27 9.59
CA PRO A 325 -30.79 33.07 8.50
C PRO A 325 -29.77 34.13 8.95
N ALA A 326 -29.88 34.63 10.19
CA ALA A 326 -28.95 35.63 10.73
C ALA A 326 -27.58 35.02 11.07
N GLN A 327 -27.54 33.73 11.40
CA GLN A 327 -26.30 33.01 11.76
C GLN A 327 -25.74 32.18 10.61
N ARG A 328 -26.53 31.84 9.60
CA ARG A 328 -26.09 30.97 8.49
C ARG A 328 -24.78 31.42 7.84
N ASN A 329 -24.60 32.73 7.67
CA ASN A 329 -23.41 33.30 7.03
C ASN A 329 -22.15 33.26 7.91
N THR A 330 -22.27 32.89 9.19
CA THR A 330 -21.11 32.65 10.08
C THR A 330 -20.52 31.26 9.89
N LEU A 331 -21.23 30.35 9.22
CA LEU A 331 -20.67 29.05 8.85
C LEU A 331 -19.55 29.24 7.82
N GLY A 332 -18.48 28.46 7.97
CA GLY A 332 -17.36 28.49 7.04
C GLY A 332 -17.80 28.11 5.62
N LYS A 333 -17.11 28.68 4.61
CA LYS A 333 -17.40 28.45 3.18
C LYS A 333 -17.49 26.95 2.81
N ALA A 334 -16.66 26.11 3.43
CA ALA A 334 -16.67 24.67 3.21
C ALA A 334 -18.00 24.01 3.62
N LEU A 335 -18.57 24.39 4.76
CA LEU A 335 -19.84 23.84 5.25
C LEU A 335 -21.01 24.28 4.37
N LEU A 336 -21.01 25.55 3.93
CA LEU A 336 -22.01 26.04 2.99
C LEU A 336 -21.92 25.34 1.63
N GLN A 337 -20.69 25.09 1.15
CA GLN A 337 -20.46 24.36 -0.10
C GLN A 337 -21.00 22.93 -0.03
N MET A 338 -20.87 22.23 1.11
CA MET A 338 -21.44 20.90 1.29
C MET A 338 -22.96 20.90 1.11
N VAL A 339 -23.66 21.93 1.60
CA VAL A 339 -25.11 22.05 1.40
C VAL A 339 -25.45 22.31 -0.07
N THR A 340 -24.72 23.22 -0.73
CA THR A 340 -24.87 23.49 -2.17
C THR A 340 -24.64 22.23 -3.03
N ASP A 341 -23.65 21.42 -2.67
CA ASP A 341 -23.37 20.15 -3.37
C ASP A 341 -24.48 19.12 -3.13
N GLY A 342 -25.08 19.09 -1.92
CA GLY A 342 -26.27 18.32 -1.61
C GLY A 342 -27.50 18.74 -2.43
N GLU A 343 -27.70 20.05 -2.64
CA GLU A 343 -28.79 20.57 -3.47
C GLU A 343 -28.66 20.09 -4.92
N LYS A 344 -27.45 20.12 -5.48
CA LYS A 344 -27.18 19.53 -6.80
C LYS A 344 -27.41 18.03 -6.81
N ALA A 345 -27.04 17.33 -5.73
CA ALA A 345 -27.19 15.89 -5.60
C ALA A 345 -28.66 15.44 -5.50
N LEU A 346 -29.61 16.31 -5.09
CA LEU A 346 -31.04 15.98 -5.10
C LEU A 346 -31.60 15.77 -6.52
N ALA A 347 -30.99 16.41 -7.53
CA ALA A 347 -31.39 16.26 -8.93
C ALA A 347 -30.72 15.04 -9.61
N TYR A 348 -29.88 14.30 -8.90
CA TYR A 348 -29.22 13.12 -9.44
C TYR A 348 -30.20 11.94 -9.53
N GLU A 349 -30.27 11.30 -10.69
CA GLU A 349 -31.04 10.08 -10.92
C GLU A 349 -30.09 8.87 -10.85
N PRO A 350 -30.14 8.05 -9.78
CA PRO A 350 -29.24 6.91 -9.63
C PRO A 350 -29.52 5.80 -10.64
N GLU A 351 -28.46 5.24 -11.22
CA GLU A 351 -28.53 4.07 -12.08
C GLU A 351 -27.87 2.87 -11.40
N TYR A 352 -28.48 1.68 -11.52
CA TYR A 352 -28.02 0.48 -10.82
C TYR A 352 -27.78 -0.68 -11.79
N PRO A 353 -26.66 -0.66 -12.55
CA PRO A 353 -26.30 -1.78 -13.40
C PRO A 353 -26.20 -3.10 -12.61
N ALA A 354 -26.48 -4.22 -13.26
CA ALA A 354 -26.43 -5.56 -12.65
C ALA A 354 -24.99 -6.12 -12.50
N PHE A 355 -23.99 -5.34 -12.91
CA PHE A 355 -22.58 -5.73 -12.89
C PHE A 355 -21.72 -4.49 -12.65
N ALA A 356 -20.74 -4.61 -11.77
CA ALA A 356 -20.04 -3.46 -11.20
C ALA A 356 -18.53 -3.47 -11.49
N ALA A 357 -18.07 -4.07 -12.58
CA ALA A 357 -16.66 -4.01 -12.99
C ALA A 357 -16.34 -2.75 -13.83
N THR A 358 -15.06 -2.38 -13.92
CA THR A 358 -14.58 -1.37 -14.89
C THR A 358 -14.86 -1.77 -16.33
N GLY A 359 -14.88 -3.07 -16.62
CA GLY A 359 -15.05 -3.63 -17.96
C GLY A 359 -13.94 -3.28 -18.94
N ARG A 360 -14.12 -3.62 -20.22
CA ARG A 360 -13.16 -3.36 -21.30
C ARG A 360 -13.72 -2.44 -22.37
N THR A 361 -12.86 -1.57 -22.90
CA THR A 361 -13.17 -0.67 -24.02
C THR A 361 -12.26 -0.86 -25.23
N THR A 362 -11.31 -1.80 -25.15
CA THR A 362 -10.32 -2.11 -26.19
C THR A 362 -10.19 -3.62 -26.35
N ASP A 363 -9.79 -4.06 -27.54
CA ASP A 363 -9.42 -5.46 -27.77
C ASP A 363 -8.07 -5.77 -27.08
N PRO A 364 -7.98 -6.89 -26.34
CA PRO A 364 -6.79 -7.23 -25.56
C PRO A 364 -5.53 -7.50 -26.37
N ILE A 365 -5.65 -7.79 -27.66
CA ILE A 365 -4.53 -8.25 -28.49
C ILE A 365 -4.05 -7.12 -29.41
N SER A 366 -4.94 -6.35 -30.02
CA SER A 366 -4.60 -5.23 -30.91
C SER A 366 -4.53 -3.88 -30.20
N GLY A 367 -5.15 -3.75 -29.02
CA GLY A 367 -5.35 -2.47 -28.35
C GLY A 367 -6.38 -1.56 -29.03
N GLY A 368 -7.04 -2.01 -30.10
CA GLY A 368 -7.99 -1.20 -30.85
C GLY A 368 -9.26 -0.92 -30.04
N LYS A 369 -9.75 0.32 -30.11
CA LYS A 369 -10.93 0.77 -29.37
C LYS A 369 -12.19 0.15 -29.95
N LEU A 370 -12.93 -0.58 -29.10
CA LEU A 370 -14.12 -1.31 -29.49
C LEU A 370 -15.24 -0.36 -29.94
N GLN A 371 -15.93 -0.73 -31.01
CA GLN A 371 -17.08 -0.01 -31.55
C GLN A 371 -18.32 -0.90 -31.43
N GLN A 372 -19.42 -0.35 -30.91
CA GLN A 372 -20.66 -1.09 -30.80
C GLN A 372 -21.24 -1.37 -32.19
N LEU A 373 -21.61 -2.62 -32.41
CA LEU A 373 -22.40 -3.06 -33.56
C LEU A 373 -23.86 -3.16 -33.16
N ASP A 374 -24.74 -2.70 -34.03
CA ASP A 374 -26.18 -2.93 -33.89
C ASP A 374 -26.53 -4.34 -34.35
N VAL A 375 -26.68 -5.25 -33.39
CA VAL A 375 -27.05 -6.64 -33.64
C VAL A 375 -28.39 -6.91 -32.94
N PRO A 376 -29.51 -6.94 -33.67
CA PRO A 376 -30.82 -7.12 -33.07
C PRO A 376 -30.97 -8.50 -32.41
N ASN A 377 -31.76 -8.56 -31.33
CA ASN A 377 -32.16 -9.77 -30.61
C ASN A 377 -31.06 -10.47 -29.76
N LEU A 378 -30.00 -9.76 -29.38
CA LEU A 378 -29.06 -10.26 -28.38
C LEU A 378 -29.32 -9.65 -27.00
N PRO A 379 -29.13 -10.42 -25.91
CA PRO A 379 -29.27 -9.92 -24.54
C PRO A 379 -28.08 -9.06 -24.07
N PHE A 380 -27.04 -8.94 -24.90
CA PHE A 380 -25.84 -8.15 -24.66
C PHE A 380 -25.49 -7.38 -25.93
N ASN A 381 -24.78 -6.25 -25.79
CA ASN A 381 -24.28 -5.58 -27.00
C ASN A 381 -23.10 -6.35 -27.59
N VAL A 382 -22.94 -6.18 -28.90
CA VAL A 382 -21.81 -6.71 -29.65
C VAL A 382 -20.89 -5.56 -30.00
N TYR A 383 -19.60 -5.78 -29.89
CA TYR A 383 -18.57 -4.80 -30.20
C TYR A 383 -17.56 -5.39 -31.17
N GLN A 384 -17.04 -4.57 -32.06
CA GLN A 384 -15.98 -4.94 -32.99
C GLN A 384 -14.74 -4.09 -32.75
N ASP A 385 -13.58 -4.73 -32.77
CA ASP A 385 -12.32 -4.03 -32.92
C ASP A 385 -12.09 -3.64 -34.39
N PRO A 386 -11.99 -2.34 -34.72
CA PRO A 386 -11.76 -1.91 -36.09
C PRO A 386 -10.36 -2.26 -36.63
N LEU A 387 -9.39 -2.59 -35.76
CA LEU A 387 -8.03 -2.93 -36.19
C LEU A 387 -7.90 -4.40 -36.61
N SER A 388 -8.45 -5.32 -35.82
CA SER A 388 -8.37 -6.76 -36.09
C SER A 388 -9.64 -7.38 -36.66
N GLY A 389 -10.77 -6.67 -36.60
CA GLY A 389 -12.09 -7.20 -36.96
C GLY A 389 -12.68 -8.16 -35.92
N ARG A 390 -11.98 -8.45 -34.80
CA ARG A 390 -12.46 -9.34 -33.73
C ARG A 390 -13.75 -8.80 -33.11
N ILE A 391 -14.64 -9.74 -32.78
CA ILE A 391 -15.95 -9.47 -32.20
C ILE A 391 -15.95 -9.85 -30.72
N HIS A 392 -16.49 -8.97 -29.90
CA HIS A 392 -16.59 -9.09 -28.45
C HIS A 392 -18.04 -8.89 -28.03
N SER A 393 -18.51 -9.64 -27.04
CA SER A 393 -19.84 -9.46 -26.46
C SER A 393 -19.85 -9.96 -25.02
N GLY A 394 -20.86 -9.55 -24.25
CA GLY A 394 -21.06 -9.98 -22.88
C GLY A 394 -20.84 -8.88 -21.83
N PRO A 395 -21.12 -9.18 -20.56
CA PRO A 395 -21.28 -8.19 -19.50
C PRO A 395 -20.00 -7.39 -19.20
N ILE A 396 -18.81 -7.96 -19.43
CA ILE A 396 -17.54 -7.24 -19.21
C ILE A 396 -17.31 -6.12 -20.23
N TYR A 397 -17.77 -6.31 -21.47
CA TYR A 397 -17.64 -5.29 -22.52
C TYR A 397 -18.74 -4.23 -22.37
N ASP A 398 -19.96 -4.64 -22.01
CA ASP A 398 -21.03 -3.71 -21.66
C ASP A 398 -20.65 -2.83 -20.47
N ALA A 399 -20.06 -3.41 -19.42
CA ALA A 399 -19.60 -2.67 -18.25
C ALA A 399 -18.58 -1.58 -18.60
N GLY A 400 -17.65 -1.88 -19.51
CA GLY A 400 -16.62 -0.93 -19.96
C GLY A 400 -17.19 0.17 -20.83
N MET A 401 -17.94 -0.23 -21.86
CA MET A 401 -18.48 0.69 -22.85
C MET A 401 -19.57 1.61 -22.27
N GLN A 402 -20.39 1.09 -21.33
CA GLN A 402 -21.43 1.85 -20.65
C GLN A 402 -21.01 2.43 -19.29
N ARG A 403 -19.73 2.25 -18.89
CA ARG A 403 -19.12 2.79 -17.66
C ARG A 403 -19.89 2.40 -16.38
N TRP A 404 -20.29 1.14 -16.24
CA TRP A 404 -21.14 0.69 -15.14
C TRP A 404 -20.53 0.90 -13.76
N LEU A 405 -19.22 0.66 -13.57
CA LEU A 405 -18.55 1.02 -12.30
C LEU A 405 -18.68 2.52 -11.98
N GLY A 406 -18.55 3.39 -12.98
CA GLY A 406 -18.68 4.83 -12.80
C GLY A 406 -20.04 5.22 -12.22
N LYS A 407 -21.11 4.52 -12.63
CA LYS A 407 -22.47 4.71 -12.09
C LYS A 407 -22.57 4.27 -10.62
N HIS A 408 -22.00 3.12 -10.26
CA HIS A 408 -21.99 2.67 -8.86
C HIS A 408 -21.22 3.63 -7.95
N MET A 409 -20.05 4.11 -8.39
CA MET A 409 -19.25 5.10 -7.66
C MET A 409 -19.98 6.44 -7.52
N ALA A 410 -20.69 6.88 -8.57
CA ALA A 410 -21.50 8.08 -8.53
C ALA A 410 -22.65 7.97 -7.52
N ASN A 411 -23.39 6.85 -7.48
CA ASN A 411 -24.45 6.63 -6.49
C ASN A 411 -23.93 6.76 -5.05
N ALA A 412 -22.80 6.10 -4.73
CA ALA A 412 -22.22 6.18 -3.39
C ALA A 412 -21.72 7.59 -3.05
N SER A 413 -21.06 8.28 -4.00
CA SER A 413 -20.64 9.67 -3.83
C SER A 413 -21.84 10.61 -3.62
N THR A 414 -22.95 10.40 -4.33
CA THR A 414 -24.20 11.16 -4.16
C THR A 414 -24.78 10.93 -2.77
N ALA A 415 -24.90 9.68 -2.31
CA ALA A 415 -25.38 9.36 -0.96
C ALA A 415 -24.53 10.07 0.11
N HIS A 416 -23.20 10.06 -0.05
CA HIS A 416 -22.29 10.76 0.84
C HIS A 416 -22.50 12.28 0.83
N LYS A 417 -22.59 12.94 -0.34
CA LYS A 417 -22.84 14.39 -0.43
C LYS A 417 -24.16 14.81 0.21
N LEU A 418 -25.23 14.05 -0.03
CA LEU A 418 -26.53 14.25 0.60
C LEU A 418 -26.44 14.15 2.12
N ALA A 419 -25.73 13.15 2.62
CA ALA A 419 -25.50 12.98 4.05
C ALA A 419 -24.70 14.13 4.67
N LEU A 420 -23.64 14.62 4.03
CA LEU A 420 -22.89 15.80 4.50
C LEU A 420 -23.78 17.05 4.53
N ALA A 421 -24.60 17.26 3.49
CA ALA A 421 -25.56 18.35 3.45
C ALA A 421 -26.60 18.25 4.58
N TYR A 422 -27.07 17.03 4.91
CA TYR A 422 -27.92 16.80 6.06
C TYR A 422 -27.23 17.13 7.38
N LEU A 423 -25.97 16.70 7.60
CA LEU A 423 -25.22 17.00 8.82
C LEU A 423 -25.11 18.51 9.09
N VAL A 424 -24.98 19.32 8.04
CA VAL A 424 -24.88 20.78 8.17
C VAL A 424 -26.25 21.43 8.32
N SER A 425 -27.21 21.08 7.47
CA SER A 425 -28.47 21.83 7.33
C SER A 425 -29.65 21.30 8.14
N GLY A 426 -29.65 20.00 8.46
CA GLY A 426 -30.78 19.28 9.03
C GLY A 426 -32.00 19.19 8.12
N ARG A 427 -31.84 19.40 6.81
CA ARG A 427 -32.91 19.28 5.81
C ARG A 427 -33.20 17.82 5.49
N ILE A 428 -34.44 17.39 5.71
CA ILE A 428 -34.83 15.97 5.71
C ILE A 428 -34.83 15.34 4.31
N GLU A 429 -35.01 16.14 3.26
CA GLU A 429 -35.00 15.69 1.87
C GLU A 429 -33.65 15.08 1.47
N PHE A 430 -32.54 15.60 1.99
CA PHE A 430 -31.22 15.02 1.74
C PHE A 430 -31.11 13.62 2.35
N ALA A 431 -31.57 13.46 3.60
CA ALA A 431 -31.58 12.17 4.28
C ALA A 431 -32.48 11.15 3.57
N LYS A 432 -33.66 11.56 3.08
CA LYS A 432 -34.58 10.67 2.35
C LYS A 432 -33.97 10.12 1.06
N MET A 433 -33.32 10.97 0.25
CA MET A 433 -32.68 10.54 -0.99
C MET A 433 -31.47 9.63 -0.72
N ALA A 434 -30.66 9.94 0.30
CA ALA A 434 -29.55 9.07 0.71
C ALA A 434 -30.06 7.69 1.20
N ALA A 435 -31.14 7.67 1.99
CA ALA A 435 -31.78 6.43 2.45
C ALA A 435 -32.32 5.59 1.28
N GLN A 436 -32.85 6.22 0.23
CA GLN A 436 -33.30 5.50 -0.96
C GLN A 436 -32.14 4.76 -1.64
N ILE A 437 -31.00 5.42 -1.84
CA ILE A 437 -29.81 4.78 -2.43
C ILE A 437 -29.34 3.59 -1.59
N LEU A 438 -29.29 3.75 -0.26
CA LEU A 438 -28.92 2.69 0.68
C LEU A 438 -29.87 1.48 0.56
N ARG A 439 -31.19 1.70 0.59
CA ARG A 439 -32.19 0.63 0.45
C ARG A 439 -32.05 -0.11 -0.87
N THR A 440 -31.82 0.60 -1.98
CA THR A 440 -31.63 -0.05 -3.28
C THR A 440 -30.40 -0.95 -3.28
N TYR A 441 -29.29 -0.52 -2.68
CA TYR A 441 -28.10 -1.35 -2.57
C TYR A 441 -28.25 -2.54 -1.63
N ALA A 442 -29.08 -2.46 -0.60
CA ALA A 442 -29.41 -3.60 0.24
C ALA A 442 -30.06 -4.75 -0.55
N THR A 443 -30.83 -4.43 -1.60
CA THR A 443 -31.43 -5.43 -2.50
C THR A 443 -30.47 -5.86 -3.60
N LEU A 444 -29.70 -4.92 -4.17
CA LEU A 444 -28.84 -5.19 -5.33
C LEU A 444 -27.54 -5.91 -4.97
N TYR A 445 -26.87 -5.53 -3.89
CA TYR A 445 -25.52 -6.03 -3.58
C TYR A 445 -25.42 -7.57 -3.52
N PRO A 446 -26.37 -8.29 -2.89
CA PRO A 446 -26.38 -9.76 -2.88
C PRO A 446 -26.43 -10.40 -4.27
N THR A 447 -26.98 -9.71 -5.29
CA THR A 447 -27.13 -10.23 -6.65
C THR A 447 -25.93 -9.93 -7.54
N LEU A 448 -25.04 -9.00 -7.14
CA LEU A 448 -23.85 -8.66 -7.92
C LEU A 448 -22.83 -9.80 -7.85
N PRO A 449 -22.28 -10.29 -8.98
CA PRO A 449 -21.23 -11.30 -8.93
C PRO A 449 -19.95 -10.75 -8.30
N ILE A 450 -19.17 -11.63 -7.67
CA ILE A 450 -17.77 -11.32 -7.34
C ILE A 450 -17.01 -11.24 -8.65
N ASN A 451 -16.33 -10.13 -8.87
CA ASN A 451 -15.57 -9.88 -10.07
C ASN A 451 -14.08 -9.98 -9.71
N ALA A 452 -13.40 -10.96 -10.30
CA ALA A 452 -11.96 -10.96 -10.40
C ALA A 452 -11.54 -10.07 -11.58
N TYR A 453 -10.37 -9.48 -11.47
CA TYR A 453 -9.86 -8.57 -12.48
C TYR A 453 -9.50 -9.30 -13.78
N GLU A 454 -10.30 -9.16 -14.84
CA GLU A 454 -9.92 -9.53 -16.20
C GLU A 454 -9.36 -8.28 -16.93
N HIS A 455 -8.09 -8.36 -17.39
CA HIS A 455 -7.20 -7.26 -17.89
C HIS A 455 -7.84 -5.95 -18.43
N GLY A 456 -7.24 -4.80 -18.08
CA GLY A 456 -7.36 -3.56 -18.86
C GLY A 456 -7.09 -2.20 -18.18
N CYS A 457 -6.89 -2.12 -16.86
CA CYS A 457 -6.57 -0.90 -16.11
C CYS A 457 -5.07 -0.87 -15.68
N PRO A 458 -4.42 0.31 -15.64
CA PRO A 458 -2.99 0.44 -15.27
C PRO A 458 -2.61 0.08 -13.83
N ALA A 459 -3.55 -0.38 -12.99
CA ALA A 459 -3.24 -0.88 -11.65
C ALA A 459 -3.09 -2.42 -11.66
N SER A 460 -1.98 -2.90 -12.22
CA SER A 460 -1.57 -4.31 -12.28
C SER A 460 -1.15 -4.90 -10.91
N SER A 461 -1.60 -4.35 -9.78
CA SER A 461 -1.14 -4.88 -8.50
C SER A 461 -1.85 -6.21 -8.24
N ALA A 462 -1.09 -7.29 -8.26
CA ALA A 462 -1.61 -8.60 -7.95
C ALA A 462 -2.21 -8.70 -6.52
N CYS A 463 -1.92 -7.69 -5.68
CA CYS A 463 -2.31 -7.53 -4.28
C CYS A 463 -3.72 -6.97 -4.05
N SER A 464 -4.53 -6.71 -5.09
CA SER A 464 -5.78 -5.93 -5.01
C SER A 464 -7.08 -6.73 -4.78
N GLY A 465 -7.01 -8.07 -4.75
CA GLY A 465 -8.13 -8.97 -4.40
C GLY A 465 -9.37 -8.89 -5.31
N SER A 466 -10.29 -9.86 -5.18
CA SER A 466 -11.53 -9.93 -5.96
C SER A 466 -12.74 -9.46 -5.15
N THR A 467 -13.60 -8.63 -5.74
CA THR A 467 -14.71 -7.97 -5.01
C THR A 467 -15.95 -7.77 -5.89
N ARG A 468 -17.11 -7.46 -5.31
CA ARG A 468 -18.35 -7.29 -6.09
C ARG A 468 -18.39 -5.95 -6.81
N ILE A 469 -17.88 -4.88 -6.17
CA ILE A 469 -17.83 -3.51 -6.70
C ILE A 469 -16.42 -3.15 -7.16
N GLY A 470 -16.25 -2.93 -8.46
CA GLY A 470 -15.03 -2.40 -9.06
C GLY A 470 -13.89 -3.40 -9.25
N GLY A 471 -14.10 -4.67 -8.92
CA GLY A 471 -13.15 -5.77 -9.16
C GLY A 471 -11.87 -5.70 -8.34
N THR A 472 -11.78 -4.79 -7.37
CA THR A 472 -10.66 -4.62 -6.43
C THR A 472 -11.18 -4.04 -5.11
N PHE A 473 -10.59 -4.42 -3.97
CA PHE A 473 -11.00 -3.81 -2.69
C PHE A 473 -10.69 -2.31 -2.65
N MET A 474 -9.73 -1.81 -3.44
CA MET A 474 -9.45 -0.36 -3.52
C MET A 474 -10.66 0.44 -4.03
N ARG A 475 -11.48 -0.13 -4.90
CA ARG A 475 -12.72 0.49 -5.39
C ARG A 475 -13.86 0.24 -4.41
N GLU A 476 -14.04 -1.00 -3.98
CA GLU A 476 -15.11 -1.35 -3.05
C GLU A 476 -14.99 -0.60 -1.71
N ARG A 477 -13.77 -0.38 -1.19
CA ARG A 477 -13.55 0.38 0.05
C ARG A 477 -14.01 1.83 -0.05
N VAL A 478 -13.81 2.50 -1.19
CA VAL A 478 -14.27 3.89 -1.39
C VAL A 478 -15.80 3.92 -1.49
N TRP A 479 -16.39 2.95 -2.18
CA TRP A 479 -17.83 2.81 -2.29
C TRP A 479 -18.48 2.52 -0.93
N LEU A 480 -17.97 1.55 -0.18
CA LEU A 480 -18.48 1.15 1.13
C LEU A 480 -18.31 2.27 2.17
N THR A 481 -17.17 2.96 2.19
CA THR A 481 -16.92 4.10 3.08
C THR A 481 -17.96 5.20 2.88
N ASN A 482 -18.21 5.59 1.62
CA ASN A 482 -19.21 6.60 1.31
C ASN A 482 -20.61 6.21 1.80
N LEU A 483 -21.01 4.94 1.62
CA LEU A 483 -22.31 4.45 2.09
C LEU A 483 -22.38 4.35 3.63
N ALA A 484 -21.30 3.94 4.28
CA ALA A 484 -21.23 3.83 5.74
C ALA A 484 -21.32 5.21 6.42
N VAL A 485 -20.53 6.17 5.93
CA VAL A 485 -20.61 7.57 6.36
C VAL A 485 -21.99 8.14 6.10
N ALA A 486 -22.59 7.84 4.94
CA ALA A 486 -23.94 8.29 4.63
C ALA A 486 -24.96 7.74 5.62
N LEU A 487 -24.93 6.44 5.91
CA LEU A 487 -25.80 5.79 6.88
C LEU A 487 -25.66 6.44 8.26
N ASP A 488 -24.45 6.47 8.84
CA ASP A 488 -24.18 7.04 10.16
C ASP A 488 -24.71 8.47 10.29
N SER A 489 -24.48 9.28 9.25
CA SER A 489 -24.87 10.68 9.20
C SER A 489 -26.39 10.89 9.20
N ILE A 490 -27.15 10.04 8.50
CA ILE A 490 -28.61 10.23 8.33
C ILE A 490 -29.45 9.48 9.37
N ARG A 491 -28.86 8.59 10.17
CA ARG A 491 -29.60 7.85 11.22
C ARG A 491 -30.43 8.77 12.13
N PRO A 492 -29.92 9.93 12.60
CA PRO A 492 -30.72 10.84 13.45
C PRO A 492 -31.94 11.45 12.77
N ALA A 493 -32.03 11.36 11.44
CA ALA A 493 -33.15 11.90 10.68
C ALA A 493 -34.43 11.05 10.85
N GLY A 494 -34.31 9.81 11.35
CA GLY A 494 -35.45 8.91 11.55
C GLY A 494 -36.10 8.42 10.24
N VAL A 495 -35.38 8.50 9.11
CA VAL A 495 -35.89 8.07 7.79
C VAL A 495 -35.67 6.59 7.50
N LEU A 496 -34.89 5.90 8.34
CA LEU A 496 -34.62 4.47 8.33
C LEU A 496 -35.16 3.86 9.63
N THR A 497 -35.92 2.78 9.51
CA THR A 497 -36.41 1.98 10.64
C THR A 497 -35.32 1.03 11.15
N GLU A 498 -35.48 0.47 12.35
CA GLU A 498 -34.56 -0.57 12.85
C GLU A 498 -34.51 -1.80 11.91
N ASP A 499 -35.63 -2.15 11.28
CA ASP A 499 -35.67 -3.20 10.26
C ASP A 499 -34.86 -2.84 9.01
N ASP A 500 -34.90 -1.57 8.57
CA ASP A 500 -34.04 -1.09 7.47
C ASP A 500 -32.56 -1.24 7.85
N ILE A 501 -32.18 -0.85 9.09
CA ILE A 501 -30.80 -0.96 9.58
C ILE A 501 -30.37 -2.43 9.64
N TYR A 502 -31.23 -3.32 10.12
CA TYR A 502 -30.96 -4.76 10.14
C TYR A 502 -30.76 -5.34 8.73
N ILE A 503 -31.61 -4.98 7.78
CA ILE A 503 -31.50 -5.42 6.38
C ILE A 503 -30.21 -4.89 5.75
N LEU A 504 -29.89 -3.60 5.94
CA LEU A 504 -28.65 -2.98 5.48
C LEU A 504 -27.42 -3.68 6.06
N ALA A 505 -27.44 -3.97 7.37
CA ALA A 505 -26.37 -4.71 8.03
C ALA A 505 -26.19 -6.08 7.36
N LYS A 506 -27.26 -6.87 7.23
CA LYS A 506 -27.23 -8.26 6.76
C LYS A 506 -26.92 -8.42 5.28
N GLN A 507 -27.44 -7.55 4.42
CA GLN A 507 -27.40 -7.73 2.96
C GLN A 507 -26.32 -6.90 2.26
N LEU A 508 -25.85 -5.83 2.90
CA LEU A 508 -24.93 -4.87 2.28
C LEU A 508 -23.62 -4.74 3.06
N PHE A 509 -23.69 -4.20 4.28
CA PHE A 509 -22.48 -3.77 5.00
C PHE A 509 -21.63 -4.95 5.48
N VAL A 510 -22.25 -5.94 6.11
CA VAL A 510 -21.53 -7.13 6.58
C VAL A 510 -20.95 -7.94 5.41
N PRO A 511 -21.72 -8.31 4.37
CA PRO A 511 -21.17 -9.06 3.24
C PRO A 511 -20.02 -8.34 2.53
N SER A 512 -20.13 -7.03 2.32
CA SER A 512 -19.06 -6.24 1.66
C SER A 512 -17.80 -6.14 2.51
N ALA A 513 -17.94 -5.81 3.79
CA ALA A 513 -16.80 -5.71 4.71
C ALA A 513 -16.08 -7.06 4.84
N MET A 514 -16.82 -8.16 5.00
CA MET A 514 -16.23 -9.50 5.11
C MET A 514 -15.55 -9.95 3.82
N ASN A 515 -16.18 -9.71 2.66
CA ASN A 515 -15.56 -10.04 1.37
C ASN A 515 -14.21 -9.33 1.18
N MET A 516 -14.04 -8.11 1.69
CA MET A 516 -12.76 -7.42 1.68
C MET A 516 -11.80 -7.94 2.75
N MET A 517 -12.25 -8.19 3.99
CA MET A 517 -11.39 -8.64 5.10
C MET A 517 -10.92 -10.08 4.99
N ASP A 518 -11.54 -10.88 4.13
CA ASP A 518 -11.03 -12.21 3.76
C ASP A 518 -9.70 -12.09 2.97
N HIS A 519 -9.44 -10.94 2.34
CA HIS A 519 -8.16 -10.62 1.70
C HIS A 519 -7.14 -10.11 2.72
N LYS A 520 -5.98 -10.79 2.80
CA LYS A 520 -4.93 -10.54 3.79
C LYS A 520 -3.61 -10.22 3.10
N VAL A 521 -3.08 -9.02 3.33
CA VAL A 521 -1.87 -8.53 2.64
C VAL A 521 -0.79 -8.01 3.58
N GLY A 522 -0.77 -8.41 4.85
CA GLY A 522 0.26 -7.94 5.78
C GLY A 522 -0.04 -6.57 6.40
N ILE A 523 0.99 -6.05 7.03
CA ILE A 523 1.06 -4.67 7.51
C ILE A 523 1.33 -3.77 6.31
N MET A 524 0.31 -3.56 5.48
CA MET A 524 0.38 -2.69 4.30
C MET A 524 -0.68 -1.60 4.34
N ASN A 525 -0.45 -0.54 3.57
CA ASN A 525 -1.46 0.50 3.35
C ASN A 525 -2.78 -0.11 2.81
N LEU A 526 -2.71 -1.11 1.93
CA LEU A 526 -3.85 -1.82 1.35
C LEU A 526 -4.71 -2.51 2.42
N GLN A 527 -4.07 -3.18 3.40
CA GLN A 527 -4.80 -3.78 4.52
C GLN A 527 -5.50 -2.69 5.35
N MET A 528 -4.84 -1.55 5.61
CA MET A 528 -5.48 -0.42 6.29
C MET A 528 -6.68 0.12 5.51
N MET A 529 -6.65 0.13 4.18
CA MET A 529 -7.81 0.52 3.38
C MET A 529 -9.01 -0.41 3.61
N ILE A 530 -8.76 -1.72 3.64
CA ILE A 530 -9.77 -2.75 3.93
C ILE A 530 -10.35 -2.53 5.32
N GLN A 531 -9.50 -2.39 6.34
CA GLN A 531 -9.95 -2.23 7.72
C GLN A 531 -10.67 -0.90 7.95
N SER A 532 -10.25 0.17 7.30
CA SER A 532 -10.90 1.48 7.41
C SER A 532 -12.36 1.44 6.95
N ALA A 533 -12.63 0.90 5.77
CA ALA A 533 -13.99 0.81 5.25
C ALA A 533 -14.86 -0.13 6.10
N SER A 534 -14.29 -1.26 6.53
CA SER A 534 -14.96 -2.24 7.39
C SER A 534 -15.30 -1.67 8.77
N LEU A 535 -14.42 -0.88 9.38
CA LEU A 535 -14.68 -0.20 10.65
C LEU A 535 -15.85 0.78 10.52
N TYR A 536 -15.88 1.59 9.47
CA TYR A 536 -16.99 2.53 9.25
C TYR A 536 -18.31 1.82 9.01
N ALA A 537 -18.30 0.76 8.20
CA ALA A 537 -19.47 -0.09 8.00
C ALA A 537 -19.96 -0.65 9.35
N ALA A 538 -19.05 -1.16 10.18
CA ALA A 538 -19.35 -1.73 11.48
C ALA A 538 -19.95 -0.72 12.47
N LEU A 539 -19.38 0.47 12.56
CA LEU A 539 -19.88 1.54 13.42
C LEU A 539 -21.22 2.10 12.94
N ALA A 540 -21.44 2.21 11.62
CA ALA A 540 -22.69 2.71 11.07
C ALA A 540 -23.89 1.81 11.40
N ILE A 541 -23.67 0.49 11.47
CA ILE A 541 -24.69 -0.54 11.78
C ILE A 541 -24.65 -1.04 13.23
N ASP A 542 -23.81 -0.44 14.08
CA ASP A 542 -23.58 -0.86 15.47
C ASP A 542 -23.24 -2.34 15.66
N ASN A 543 -22.44 -2.94 14.77
CA ASN A 543 -22.06 -4.35 14.86
C ASN A 543 -20.72 -4.53 15.60
N PRO A 544 -20.73 -4.93 16.88
CA PRO A 544 -19.51 -5.01 17.68
C PRO A 544 -18.57 -6.14 17.24
N GLY A 545 -19.10 -7.25 16.69
CA GLY A 545 -18.27 -8.32 16.13
C GLY A 545 -17.51 -7.86 14.88
N LEU A 546 -18.15 -7.05 14.03
CA LEU A 546 -17.49 -6.47 12.87
C LEU A 546 -16.47 -5.39 13.26
N VAL A 547 -16.75 -4.57 14.29
CA VAL A 547 -15.75 -3.65 14.85
C VAL A 547 -14.56 -4.44 15.39
N ALA A 548 -14.82 -5.50 16.15
CA ALA A 548 -13.79 -6.36 16.70
C ALA A 548 -12.88 -6.94 15.62
N GLN A 549 -13.46 -7.38 14.49
CA GLN A 549 -12.70 -7.90 13.35
C GLN A 549 -11.85 -6.82 12.70
N ALA A 550 -12.43 -5.65 12.43
CA ALA A 550 -11.75 -4.56 11.74
C ALA A 550 -10.63 -3.92 12.57
N VAL A 551 -10.72 -3.99 13.90
CA VAL A 551 -9.82 -3.26 14.82
C VAL A 551 -8.81 -4.17 15.50
N TYR A 552 -9.25 -5.30 16.06
CA TYR A 552 -8.47 -6.12 17.01
C TYR A 552 -8.02 -7.48 16.45
N SER A 553 -8.48 -7.88 15.26
CA SER A 553 -7.98 -9.11 14.65
C SER A 553 -6.47 -9.03 14.37
N SER A 554 -5.85 -10.15 14.03
CA SER A 554 -4.43 -10.19 13.63
C SER A 554 -4.08 -9.27 12.45
N HIS A 555 -5.08 -8.86 11.67
CA HIS A 555 -4.95 -7.92 10.55
C HIS A 555 -5.73 -6.63 10.79
N GLY A 556 -6.22 -6.42 12.00
CA GLY A 556 -7.03 -5.27 12.38
C GLY A 556 -6.23 -3.97 12.40
N ALA A 557 -6.93 -2.85 12.33
CA ALA A 557 -6.32 -1.53 12.22
C ALA A 557 -5.28 -1.24 13.32
N LEU A 558 -5.48 -1.71 14.56
CA LEU A 558 -4.52 -1.47 15.63
C LEU A 558 -3.21 -2.22 15.42
N ARG A 559 -3.27 -3.46 14.93
CA ARG A 559 -2.06 -4.23 14.63
C ARG A 559 -1.25 -3.58 13.50
N ILE A 560 -1.93 -3.01 12.51
CA ILE A 560 -1.28 -2.31 11.39
C ILE A 560 -0.64 -1.00 11.86
N ILE A 561 -1.35 -0.20 12.67
CA ILE A 561 -0.80 1.05 13.24
C ILE A 561 0.41 0.73 14.11
N ASP A 562 0.29 -0.28 14.96
CA ASP A 562 1.34 -0.65 15.91
C ASP A 562 2.59 -1.21 15.19
N GLY A 563 2.42 -2.12 14.23
CA GLY A 563 3.53 -2.78 13.57
C GLY A 563 4.08 -2.06 12.33
N GLY A 564 3.38 -1.06 11.78
CA GLY A 564 3.78 -0.44 10.52
C GLY A 564 4.29 1.00 10.61
N TYR A 565 3.93 1.76 11.65
CA TYR A 565 4.64 3.02 11.92
C TYR A 565 5.91 2.72 12.73
N LEU A 566 7.05 3.16 12.21
CA LEU A 566 8.34 3.03 12.87
C LEU A 566 8.40 3.90 14.13
N ASP A 567 9.43 3.72 14.95
CA ASP A 567 9.62 4.44 16.20
C ASP A 567 9.71 5.97 16.01
N ASP A 568 10.16 6.41 14.84
CA ASP A 568 10.24 7.82 14.47
C ASP A 568 8.91 8.42 13.96
N GLY A 569 7.85 7.59 13.89
CA GLY A 569 6.51 7.94 13.47
C GLY A 569 6.28 7.90 11.95
N ASN A 570 7.29 7.63 11.14
CA ASN A 570 7.10 7.50 9.69
C ASN A 570 6.57 6.10 9.33
N TRP A 571 5.99 5.98 8.13
CA TRP A 571 5.46 4.73 7.61
C TRP A 571 6.51 3.85 6.92
N TRP A 572 6.61 2.59 7.36
CA TRP A 572 7.69 1.68 6.98
C TRP A 572 7.83 1.44 5.46
N GLU A 573 6.72 1.45 4.69
CA GLU A 573 6.79 1.16 3.26
C GLU A 573 7.64 2.21 2.58
N ASN A 574 7.38 3.51 2.78
CA ASN A 574 8.18 4.62 2.26
C ASN A 574 7.63 5.95 2.81
N PRO A 575 8.48 6.92 3.21
CA PRO A 575 8.02 8.23 3.65
C PRO A 575 7.16 9.00 2.63
N SER A 576 7.42 8.90 1.32
CA SER A 576 6.57 9.55 0.31
C SER A 576 5.25 8.83 0.10
N TYR A 577 5.17 7.54 0.44
CA TYR A 577 3.96 6.72 0.33
C TYR A 577 3.14 6.71 1.62
N GLN A 578 3.68 7.26 2.71
CA GLN A 578 2.99 7.51 3.97
C GLN A 578 1.70 8.30 3.77
N ASN A 579 1.60 9.17 2.77
CA ASN A 579 0.36 9.87 2.44
C ASN A 579 -0.80 8.91 2.09
N VAL A 580 -0.52 7.82 1.37
CA VAL A 580 -1.53 6.82 0.99
C VAL A 580 -2.02 6.08 2.24
N MET A 581 -1.09 5.71 3.12
CA MET A 581 -1.40 5.10 4.41
C MET A 581 -2.21 6.05 5.30
N ASN A 582 -1.72 7.29 5.50
CA ASN A 582 -2.33 8.31 6.35
C ASN A 582 -3.74 8.71 5.89
N MET A 583 -4.02 8.67 4.59
CA MET A 583 -5.38 8.91 4.06
C MET A 583 -6.42 7.96 4.68
N CYS A 584 -6.03 6.76 5.07
CA CYS A 584 -6.92 5.78 5.70
C CYS A 584 -6.70 5.71 7.23
N ALA A 585 -5.44 5.71 7.67
CA ALA A 585 -5.10 5.55 9.08
C ALA A 585 -5.54 6.73 9.94
N TYR A 586 -5.37 7.98 9.48
CA TYR A 586 -5.75 9.15 10.29
C TYR A 586 -7.25 9.23 10.55
N PRO A 587 -8.14 9.09 9.55
CA PRO A 587 -9.57 9.00 9.81
C PRO A 587 -9.94 7.86 10.79
N VAL A 588 -9.32 6.68 10.66
CA VAL A 588 -9.52 5.55 11.59
C VAL A 588 -9.09 5.90 13.01
N MET A 589 -7.89 6.45 13.19
CA MET A 589 -7.37 6.86 14.50
C MET A 589 -8.28 7.92 15.14
N ALA A 590 -8.73 8.92 14.37
CA ALA A 590 -9.63 9.96 14.86
C ALA A 590 -10.96 9.38 15.35
N VAL A 591 -11.55 8.46 14.59
CA VAL A 591 -12.79 7.76 14.98
C VAL A 591 -12.55 6.89 16.21
N CYS A 592 -11.47 6.12 16.25
CA CYS A 592 -11.16 5.27 17.40
C CYS A 592 -10.95 6.08 18.69
N LEU A 593 -10.27 7.23 18.62
CA LEU A 593 -10.11 8.12 19.78
C LEU A 593 -11.45 8.72 20.24
N ARG A 594 -12.27 9.22 19.29
CA ARG A 594 -13.60 9.79 19.60
C ARG A 594 -14.57 8.76 20.19
N SER A 595 -14.51 7.52 19.69
CA SER A 595 -15.36 6.42 20.13
C SER A 595 -14.83 5.70 21.38
N GLY A 596 -13.68 6.12 21.94
CA GLY A 596 -13.08 5.51 23.13
C GLY A 596 -12.47 4.11 22.90
N ILE A 597 -12.33 3.68 21.64
CA ILE A 597 -11.60 2.46 21.24
C ILE A 597 -10.12 2.64 21.57
N LEU A 598 -9.56 3.79 21.17
CA LEU A 598 -8.20 4.19 21.46
C LEU A 598 -8.17 5.22 22.58
N SER A 599 -7.07 5.18 23.34
CA SER A 599 -6.72 6.24 24.28
C SER A 599 -5.65 7.12 23.63
N PRO A 600 -5.62 8.44 23.90
CA PRO A 600 -4.56 9.30 23.36
C PRO A 600 -3.21 8.87 23.94
N GLU A 601 -2.22 8.72 23.07
CA GLU A 601 -0.85 8.30 23.42
C GLU A 601 0.16 9.25 22.75
N PRO A 602 1.31 9.55 23.41
CA PRO A 602 2.33 10.43 22.83
C PRO A 602 2.83 9.97 21.44
N ARG A 603 2.92 8.66 21.21
CA ARG A 603 3.31 8.08 19.92
C ARG A 603 2.44 8.56 18.76
N PHE A 604 1.15 8.81 18.99
CA PHE A 604 0.26 9.29 17.94
C PHE A 604 0.62 10.71 17.46
N ALA A 605 1.12 11.56 18.36
CA ALA A 605 1.64 12.86 17.96
C ALA A 605 2.94 12.74 17.15
N GLU A 606 3.81 11.76 17.47
CA GLU A 606 4.99 11.48 16.64
C GLU A 606 4.59 11.03 15.24
N ILE A 607 3.62 10.13 15.10
CA ILE A 607 3.08 9.72 13.80
C ILE A 607 2.54 10.92 13.01
N LEU A 608 1.73 11.77 13.66
CA LEU A 608 1.10 12.94 13.02
C LEU A 608 2.08 14.06 12.67
N THR A 609 3.30 14.05 13.21
CA THR A 609 4.30 15.10 13.01
C THR A 609 5.57 14.61 12.30
N SER A 610 5.69 13.30 12.03
CA SER A 610 6.88 12.69 11.41
C SER A 610 7.25 13.33 10.06
N PHE A 611 6.24 13.63 9.23
CA PHE A 611 6.41 14.34 7.96
C PHE A 611 7.20 15.65 8.07
N TYR A 612 7.04 16.39 9.17
CA TYR A 612 7.71 17.68 9.39
C TYR A 612 9.19 17.56 9.79
N ARG A 613 9.60 16.39 10.28
CA ARG A 613 11.02 16.08 10.54
C ARG A 613 11.78 15.84 9.24
N LEU A 614 11.09 15.36 8.20
CA LEU A 614 11.61 15.19 6.85
C LEU A 614 11.53 16.47 6.04
N ALA A 615 10.47 17.27 6.21
CA ALA A 615 10.19 18.43 5.39
C ALA A 615 11.32 19.48 5.38
N GLY A 616 11.52 20.10 4.21
CA GLY A 616 12.31 21.32 4.07
C GLY A 616 11.63 22.53 4.74
N PRO A 617 12.28 23.70 4.73
CA PRO A 617 11.79 24.91 5.42
C PRO A 617 10.40 25.39 4.97
N ASP A 618 9.99 25.08 3.74
CA ASP A 618 8.66 25.39 3.19
C ASP A 618 7.55 24.43 3.69
N GLY A 619 7.92 23.34 4.36
CA GLY A 619 7.01 22.27 4.79
C GLY A 619 6.74 21.21 3.72
N ILE A 620 7.54 21.19 2.64
CA ILE A 620 7.49 20.18 1.58
C ILE A 620 8.53 19.10 1.85
N THR A 621 8.22 17.83 1.61
CA THR A 621 9.18 16.73 1.75
C THR A 621 10.04 16.54 0.49
N PRO A 622 11.22 15.91 0.65
CA PRO A 622 11.95 15.34 -0.48
C PRO A 622 11.07 14.33 -1.23
N GLU A 623 11.33 14.12 -2.53
CA GLU A 623 10.56 13.15 -3.31
C GLU A 623 11.28 11.79 -3.29
N LEU A 624 10.81 10.89 -2.42
CA LEU A 624 11.43 9.60 -2.11
C LEU A 624 10.55 8.46 -2.64
N GLY A 625 10.79 7.94 -3.83
CA GLY A 625 9.99 6.84 -4.36
C GLY A 625 8.50 7.20 -4.60
N THR A 626 7.69 6.20 -4.89
CA THR A 626 6.32 6.38 -5.41
C THR A 626 5.44 7.14 -4.42
N GLY A 627 4.41 7.85 -4.91
CA GLY A 627 3.37 8.47 -4.07
C GLY A 627 3.43 10.00 -3.99
N GLY A 628 4.55 10.62 -4.36
CA GLY A 628 4.65 12.00 -4.85
C GLY A 628 3.93 13.10 -4.05
N ALA A 629 3.81 12.98 -2.73
CA ALA A 629 3.22 14.02 -1.90
C ALA A 629 4.06 15.29 -1.98
N ARG A 630 3.41 16.41 -2.33
CA ARG A 630 4.05 17.72 -2.50
C ARG A 630 4.07 18.53 -1.21
N GLU A 631 3.17 18.23 -0.29
CA GLU A 631 2.90 19.00 0.94
C GLU A 631 2.34 18.02 1.96
N ALA A 632 2.55 18.29 3.25
CA ALA A 632 1.92 17.57 4.37
C ALA A 632 0.39 17.86 4.46
N ALA A 633 -0.32 17.84 3.33
CA ALA A 633 -1.72 18.26 3.19
C ALA A 633 -2.68 17.44 4.05
N LEU A 634 -2.44 16.13 4.13
CA LEU A 634 -3.15 15.20 4.98
C LEU A 634 -2.90 15.52 6.46
N ASP A 635 -1.64 15.67 6.85
CA ASP A 635 -1.21 15.97 8.22
C ASP A 635 -1.70 17.35 8.68
N ASN A 636 -1.65 18.35 7.80
CA ASN A 636 -2.25 19.67 7.97
C ASN A 636 -3.72 19.54 8.33
N THR A 637 -4.47 18.79 7.53
CA THR A 637 -5.92 18.62 7.72
C THR A 637 -6.21 17.78 8.97
N ALA A 638 -5.41 16.76 9.23
CA ALA A 638 -5.52 15.89 10.39
C ALA A 638 -5.32 16.67 11.69
N ALA A 639 -4.36 17.60 11.74
CA ALA A 639 -4.09 18.39 12.94
C ALA A 639 -5.32 19.19 13.43
N HIS A 640 -6.21 19.65 12.54
CA HIS A 640 -7.47 20.31 12.92
C HIS A 640 -8.42 19.42 13.71
N VAL A 641 -8.28 18.09 13.57
CA VAL A 641 -9.02 17.12 14.37
C VAL A 641 -8.21 16.71 15.59
N PHE A 642 -6.97 16.28 15.40
CA PHE A 642 -6.17 15.69 16.48
C PHE A 642 -5.72 16.68 17.54
N ALA A 643 -5.61 17.98 17.25
CA ALA A 643 -5.32 18.99 18.28
C ALA A 643 -6.40 19.04 19.38
N SER A 644 -7.63 18.60 19.09
CA SER A 644 -8.72 18.47 20.07
C SER A 644 -8.79 17.11 20.76
N LEU A 645 -8.01 16.12 20.29
CA LEU A 645 -8.03 14.74 20.80
C LEU A 645 -6.73 14.36 21.53
N ILE A 646 -5.61 15.00 21.19
CA ILE A 646 -4.27 14.71 21.70
C ILE A 646 -3.66 16.02 22.22
N PRO A 647 -3.24 16.08 23.51
CA PRO A 647 -2.68 17.29 24.10
C PRO A 647 -1.22 17.49 23.67
N ASP A 648 -0.99 17.89 22.42
CA ASP A 648 0.35 18.16 21.87
C ASP A 648 0.46 19.59 21.30
N PRO A 649 1.46 20.38 21.71
CA PRO A 649 1.63 21.76 21.27
C PRO A 649 1.98 21.88 19.77
N ARG A 650 2.56 20.84 19.16
CA ARG A 650 2.88 20.81 17.72
C ARG A 650 1.63 20.68 16.87
N LEU A 651 0.70 19.81 17.26
CA LEU A 651 -0.58 19.66 16.56
C LEU A 651 -1.40 20.97 16.60
N THR A 652 -1.38 21.63 17.76
CA THR A 652 -2.00 22.96 17.92
C THR A 652 -1.35 23.99 17.00
N TRP A 653 -0.01 23.97 16.89
CA TRP A 653 0.70 24.87 15.99
C TRP A 653 0.30 24.65 14.53
N ILE A 654 0.21 23.40 14.08
CA ILE A 654 -0.21 23.06 12.72
C ILE A 654 -1.64 23.56 12.48
N ALA A 655 -2.58 23.23 13.38
CA ALA A 655 -3.98 23.65 13.25
C ALA A 655 -4.14 25.19 13.20
N ALA A 656 -3.31 25.93 13.95
CA ALA A 656 -3.34 27.38 13.96
C ALA A 656 -2.69 28.03 12.72
N ASN A 657 -1.67 27.40 12.13
CA ASN A 657 -0.84 28.01 11.08
C ASN A 657 -1.05 27.41 9.67
N ARG A 658 -1.71 26.26 9.55
CA ARG A 658 -1.92 25.55 8.28
C ARG A 658 -3.42 25.31 8.05
N LYS A 659 -3.87 25.49 6.80
CA LYS A 659 -5.28 25.33 6.44
C LYS A 659 -5.60 23.86 6.13
N PRO A 660 -6.82 23.38 6.46
CA PRO A 660 -7.28 22.09 5.96
C PRO A 660 -7.50 22.17 4.45
N LEU A 661 -7.21 21.08 3.72
CA LEU A 661 -7.28 21.02 2.26
C LEU A 661 -8.38 20.05 1.80
N PRO A 662 -9.18 20.37 0.76
CA PRO A 662 -10.37 19.59 0.40
C PRO A 662 -10.12 18.24 -0.27
N HIS A 663 -8.88 17.92 -0.64
CA HIS A 663 -8.55 16.74 -1.47
C HIS A 663 -8.06 15.52 -0.67
N VAL A 664 -8.32 15.46 0.63
CA VAL A 664 -7.73 14.46 1.55
C VAL A 664 -8.74 13.41 2.07
N GLY A 665 -9.75 13.08 1.26
CA GLY A 665 -10.75 12.06 1.61
C GLY A 665 -11.58 12.44 2.85
N GLU A 666 -11.86 11.47 3.70
CA GLU A 666 -12.70 11.56 4.90
C GLU A 666 -12.12 12.47 5.98
N MET A 667 -10.80 12.71 5.95
CA MET A 667 -10.14 13.60 6.91
C MET A 667 -10.64 15.05 6.77
N TYR A 668 -10.96 15.49 5.54
CA TYR A 668 -11.46 16.85 5.31
C TYR A 668 -12.85 17.11 5.94
N PRO A 669 -13.90 16.31 5.68
CA PRO A 669 -15.18 16.50 6.36
C PRO A 669 -15.05 16.36 7.88
N MET A 670 -14.20 15.45 8.39
CA MET A 670 -13.92 15.38 9.84
C MET A 670 -13.32 16.68 10.39
N ALA A 671 -12.40 17.32 9.65
CA ALA A 671 -11.75 18.57 10.04
C ALA A 671 -12.67 19.80 9.94
N VAL A 672 -13.66 19.83 9.05
CA VAL A 672 -14.55 21.01 8.92
C VAL A 672 -15.87 20.85 9.68
N ILE A 673 -16.44 19.64 9.73
CA ILE A 673 -17.69 19.35 10.46
C ILE A 673 -17.38 19.09 11.94
N GLY A 674 -16.40 18.21 12.18
CA GLY A 674 -16.06 17.70 13.51
C GLY A 674 -14.97 18.47 14.25
N ALA A 675 -14.44 19.57 13.71
CA ALA A 675 -13.44 20.39 14.40
C ALA A 675 -13.96 20.89 15.75
N GLN A 676 -13.09 20.79 16.75
CA GLN A 676 -13.26 21.34 18.09
C GLN A 676 -12.03 22.18 18.44
N ALA A 677 -12.11 22.96 19.52
CA ALA A 677 -10.99 23.75 19.98
C ALA A 677 -9.80 22.84 20.35
N PRO A 678 -8.55 23.26 20.08
CA PRO A 678 -7.37 22.54 20.54
C PRO A 678 -7.33 22.38 22.06
N LEU A 679 -6.81 21.26 22.55
CA LEU A 679 -6.59 21.00 23.98
C LEU A 679 -5.49 21.89 24.56
N ILE A 680 -4.50 22.26 23.73
CA ILE A 680 -3.43 23.18 24.11
C ILE A 680 -3.74 24.58 23.54
N PRO A 681 -3.64 25.65 24.34
CA PRO A 681 -3.78 27.02 23.85
C PRO A 681 -2.75 27.39 22.76
N VAL A 682 -3.15 28.22 21.80
CA VAL A 682 -2.32 28.60 20.64
C VAL A 682 -1.04 29.34 21.06
N ASP A 683 -1.06 30.10 22.16
CA ASP A 683 0.11 30.78 22.73
C ASP A 683 1.16 29.83 23.31
N LYS A 684 0.80 28.56 23.55
CA LYS A 684 1.71 27.49 23.98
C LYS A 684 2.13 26.55 22.85
N ALA A 685 1.72 26.84 21.63
CA ALA A 685 1.99 25.98 20.48
C ALA A 685 3.47 26.08 20.04
N THR A 686 4.04 24.97 19.57
CA THR A 686 5.45 24.88 19.14
C THR A 686 5.53 24.34 17.72
N THR A 687 6.42 24.87 16.87
CA THR A 687 6.53 24.36 15.50
C THR A 687 7.04 22.91 15.45
N PRO A 688 6.44 22.02 14.63
CA PRO A 688 6.97 20.68 14.38
C PRO A 688 8.13 20.66 13.38
N ILE A 689 8.38 21.78 12.67
CA ILE A 689 9.43 21.84 11.64
C ILE A 689 10.78 21.76 12.35
N ALA A 690 11.52 20.70 12.08
CA ALA A 690 12.85 20.53 12.65
C ALA A 690 13.80 21.62 12.13
N THR A 691 14.58 22.22 13.03
CA THR A 691 15.61 23.22 12.67
C THR A 691 17.02 22.62 12.66
N ASN A 692 17.18 21.42 13.22
CA ASN A 692 18.45 20.72 13.31
C ASN A 692 18.48 19.52 12.35
N THR A 693 19.67 19.00 12.10
CA THR A 693 19.84 17.76 11.34
C THR A 693 19.16 16.59 12.03
N VAL A 694 18.45 15.76 11.26
CA VAL A 694 17.76 14.56 11.74
C VAL A 694 18.19 13.36 10.90
N ASN A 695 18.70 12.33 11.56
CA ASN A 695 19.04 11.05 10.92
C ASN A 695 17.87 10.07 11.04
N PHE A 696 17.61 9.30 9.98
CA PHE A 696 16.54 8.32 9.85
C PHE A 696 17.16 6.96 9.47
N PRO A 697 17.79 6.26 10.44
CA PRO A 697 18.55 5.04 10.14
C PRO A 697 17.70 3.92 9.54
N ASP A 698 16.44 3.79 9.96
CA ASP A 698 15.56 2.73 9.46
C ASP A 698 15.11 2.96 8.01
N TYR A 699 15.00 4.22 7.56
CA TYR A 699 14.78 4.54 6.14
C TYR A 699 16.05 4.60 5.33
N GLY A 700 17.17 4.84 6.00
CA GLY A 700 18.41 5.15 5.33
C GLY A 700 18.43 6.55 4.74
N GLY A 701 18.13 7.57 5.54
CA GLY A 701 18.20 8.96 5.07
C GLY A 701 18.60 9.94 6.16
N ILE A 702 19.14 11.08 5.76
CA ILE A 702 19.48 12.17 6.68
C ILE A 702 18.99 13.51 6.13
N ALA A 703 18.18 14.22 6.92
CA ALA A 703 17.71 15.57 6.64
C ALA A 703 18.62 16.58 7.35
N MET A 704 19.59 17.11 6.62
CA MET A 704 20.61 18.06 7.07
C MET A 704 20.06 19.49 7.06
N ARG A 705 20.31 20.25 8.14
CA ARG A 705 19.82 21.62 8.30
C ARG A 705 20.81 22.48 9.04
N ILE A 706 20.94 23.74 8.61
CA ILE A 706 21.71 24.74 9.35
C ILE A 706 20.76 25.62 10.15
N PRO A 707 20.89 25.66 11.49
CA PRO A 707 20.06 26.48 12.35
C PRO A 707 20.01 27.95 11.92
N ALA A 708 18.84 28.58 12.08
CA ALA A 708 18.56 29.98 11.72
C ALA A 708 18.71 30.35 10.22
N THR A 709 18.85 29.37 9.34
CA THR A 709 18.84 29.56 7.88
C THR A 709 17.75 28.74 7.21
N ASP A 710 17.61 28.85 5.89
CA ASP A 710 16.79 27.96 5.07
C ASP A 710 17.62 26.90 4.33
N ALA A 711 18.91 26.76 4.64
CA ALA A 711 19.76 25.76 4.03
C ALA A 711 19.35 24.35 4.49
N TYR A 712 18.95 23.52 3.53
CA TYR A 712 18.46 22.17 3.76
C TYR A 712 18.95 21.23 2.67
N ALA A 713 19.37 20.03 3.07
CA ALA A 713 19.62 18.92 2.16
C ALA A 713 19.05 17.62 2.74
N TYR A 714 18.45 16.78 1.88
CA TYR A 714 18.12 15.41 2.22
C TYR A 714 19.01 14.47 1.43
N PHE A 715 19.67 13.55 2.14
CA PHE A 715 20.59 12.58 1.57
C PHE A 715 20.11 11.15 1.86
N GLN A 716 19.74 10.43 0.80
CA GLN A 716 19.25 9.05 0.86
C GLN A 716 20.45 8.10 0.79
N TYR A 717 20.73 7.34 1.85
CA TYR A 717 21.87 6.43 1.89
C TYR A 717 21.51 4.95 2.08
N GLY A 718 20.48 4.61 2.86
CA GLY A 718 20.27 3.22 3.30
C GLY A 718 19.27 2.45 2.45
N ARG A 719 18.57 1.52 3.10
CA ARG A 719 17.86 0.40 2.45
C ARG A 719 16.87 0.82 1.38
N GLU A 720 16.62 -0.09 0.43
CA GLU A 720 15.56 0.10 -0.55
C GLU A 720 14.22 -0.20 0.11
N LEU A 721 13.27 0.71 -0.06
CA LEU A 721 11.99 0.62 0.65
C LEU A 721 10.92 0.05 -0.30
N THR A 722 9.81 -0.46 0.24
CA THR A 722 8.65 -0.82 -0.57
C THR A 722 8.13 0.43 -1.28
N HIS A 723 7.88 0.40 -2.59
CA HIS A 723 7.61 1.61 -3.38
C HIS A 723 8.76 2.63 -3.45
N GLY A 724 9.95 2.31 -2.93
CA GLY A 724 11.19 3.04 -3.18
C GLY A 724 11.65 2.93 -4.63
N HIS A 725 12.55 3.81 -5.04
CA HIS A 725 13.16 3.82 -6.38
C HIS A 725 14.65 3.50 -6.26
N LEU A 726 15.23 2.96 -7.31
CA LEU A 726 16.64 2.56 -7.40
C LEU A 726 17.57 3.77 -7.49
N ASN A 727 17.70 4.53 -6.39
CA ASN A 727 18.26 5.88 -6.36
C ASN A 727 19.22 6.13 -5.18
N LYS A 728 20.04 5.14 -4.84
CA LYS A 728 20.99 5.23 -3.73
C LYS A 728 21.90 6.44 -3.85
N LEU A 729 22.21 7.02 -2.69
CA LEU A 729 23.01 8.22 -2.56
C LEU A 729 22.42 9.47 -3.25
N SER A 730 21.13 9.46 -3.60
CA SER A 730 20.45 10.63 -4.18
C SER A 730 20.23 11.76 -3.17
N LEU A 731 20.04 12.96 -3.71
CA LEU A 731 20.02 14.21 -2.97
C LEU A 731 18.83 15.10 -3.34
N HIS A 732 18.29 15.76 -2.32
CA HIS A 732 17.40 16.90 -2.49
C HIS A 732 17.96 18.11 -1.75
N ALA A 733 17.75 19.31 -2.26
CA ALA A 733 18.25 20.51 -1.60
C ALA A 733 17.36 21.74 -1.79
N TYR A 734 17.31 22.56 -0.75
CA TYR A 734 16.54 23.79 -0.65
C TYR A 734 17.41 24.89 -0.04
N GLY A 735 17.26 26.11 -0.55
CA GLY A 735 17.92 27.30 -0.03
C GLY A 735 17.51 28.55 -0.81
N LYS A 736 17.64 29.72 -0.19
CA LYS A 736 17.23 31.02 -0.76
C LYS A 736 15.77 31.02 -1.24
N GLY A 737 14.88 30.40 -0.47
CA GLY A 737 13.44 30.40 -0.70
C GLY A 737 12.93 29.39 -1.74
N GLY A 738 13.75 28.43 -2.18
CA GLY A 738 13.26 27.37 -3.09
C GLY A 738 14.15 26.15 -3.24
N TRP A 739 13.53 25.03 -3.63
CA TRP A 739 14.22 23.81 -4.03
C TRP A 739 15.08 24.06 -5.27
N TYR A 740 16.31 23.54 -5.29
CA TYR A 740 17.23 23.64 -6.43
C TYR A 740 17.84 22.30 -6.86
N LEU A 741 17.53 21.21 -6.15
CA LEU A 741 17.95 19.86 -6.50
C LEU A 741 16.84 18.88 -6.05
N ARG A 742 16.29 18.07 -6.97
CA ARG A 742 15.27 17.06 -6.63
C ARG A 742 15.29 15.90 -7.64
N ASN A 743 14.92 14.71 -7.18
CA ASN A 743 14.66 13.57 -8.07
C ASN A 743 13.44 13.83 -8.98
N VAL A 744 13.33 13.07 -10.06
CA VAL A 744 12.21 13.11 -11.01
C VAL A 744 11.19 12.07 -10.60
N MET A 745 10.00 12.53 -10.20
CA MET A 745 8.96 11.64 -9.69
C MET A 745 7.66 11.66 -10.50
N GLY A 746 6.99 10.50 -10.53
CA GLY A 746 5.68 10.30 -11.14
C GLY A 746 4.86 9.23 -10.41
N GLY A 747 3.70 8.89 -10.98
CA GLY A 747 2.88 7.75 -10.53
C GLY A 747 3.07 6.53 -11.42
N TYR A 748 2.28 5.48 -11.18
CA TYR A 748 2.21 4.24 -11.97
C TYR A 748 1.65 4.45 -13.38
N ASN A 749 2.36 5.23 -14.21
CA ASN A 749 2.07 5.45 -15.62
C ASN A 749 3.01 4.59 -16.49
N ASP A 750 2.80 4.55 -17.80
CA ASP A 750 3.51 3.65 -18.74
C ASP A 750 5.05 3.70 -18.66
N ASN A 751 5.66 4.83 -18.29
CA ASN A 751 7.14 4.97 -18.16
C ASN A 751 7.67 4.71 -16.74
N PHE A 752 6.85 4.17 -15.84
CA PHE A 752 7.20 4.01 -14.44
C PHE A 752 8.40 3.06 -14.24
N HIS A 753 8.33 1.85 -14.81
CA HIS A 753 9.41 0.86 -14.69
C HIS A 753 10.63 1.19 -15.57
N ASP A 754 10.43 1.85 -16.71
CA ASP A 754 11.50 2.12 -17.67
C ASP A 754 12.36 3.34 -17.31
N PHE A 755 11.83 4.25 -16.49
CA PHE A 755 12.53 5.48 -16.12
C PHE A 755 12.34 5.87 -14.66
N LEU A 756 11.10 6.05 -14.20
CA LEU A 756 10.85 6.66 -12.88
C LEU A 756 11.43 5.83 -11.73
N GLU A 757 11.35 4.50 -11.77
CA GLU A 757 11.95 3.63 -10.74
C GLU A 757 13.46 3.43 -10.90
N THR A 758 14.06 3.97 -11.96
CA THR A 758 15.48 3.75 -12.29
C THR A 758 16.38 4.86 -11.76
N VAL A 759 17.68 4.57 -11.70
CA VAL A 759 18.73 5.52 -11.31
C VAL A 759 18.76 6.79 -12.18
N ALA A 760 18.28 6.73 -13.43
CA ALA A 760 18.26 7.89 -14.33
C ALA A 760 17.24 8.97 -13.95
N SER A 761 16.32 8.67 -13.04
CA SER A 761 15.40 9.65 -12.46
C SER A 761 16.01 10.39 -11.26
N ALA A 762 17.18 9.99 -10.80
CA ALA A 762 17.74 10.38 -9.51
C ALA A 762 18.96 11.30 -9.63
N THR A 763 19.21 12.08 -8.58
CA THR A 763 20.37 12.97 -8.46
C THR A 763 21.59 12.21 -7.90
N THR A 764 22.06 11.20 -8.62
CA THR A 764 23.14 10.30 -8.17
C THR A 764 24.07 9.88 -9.32
N ILE A 765 24.92 8.87 -9.11
CA ILE A 765 25.81 8.30 -10.11
C ILE A 765 25.11 7.16 -10.86
N MET A 766 25.28 7.12 -12.18
CA MET A 766 24.97 5.99 -13.04
C MET A 766 26.28 5.40 -13.60
N ILE A 767 26.35 4.06 -13.70
CA ILE A 767 27.54 3.35 -14.20
C ILE A 767 27.17 2.60 -15.48
N ASP A 768 27.87 2.90 -16.58
CA ASP A 768 27.70 2.31 -17.92
C ASP A 768 26.27 2.34 -18.48
N GLY A 769 25.47 3.35 -18.11
CA GLY A 769 24.06 3.40 -18.51
C GLY A 769 23.25 2.19 -17.99
N ARG A 770 23.66 1.60 -16.86
CA ARG A 770 22.95 0.52 -16.18
C ARG A 770 22.19 1.06 -14.98
N ASN A 771 21.02 0.48 -14.75
CA ASN A 771 20.27 0.68 -13.52
C ASN A 771 20.98 0.00 -12.33
N THR A 772 20.64 0.38 -11.10
CA THR A 772 21.21 -0.28 -9.91
C THR A 772 20.48 -1.58 -9.58
N LEU A 773 21.17 -2.48 -8.90
CA LEU A 773 20.53 -3.55 -8.13
C LEU A 773 19.88 -2.95 -6.86
N ARG A 774 18.98 -3.71 -6.22
CA ARG A 774 18.50 -3.39 -4.88
C ARG A 774 19.63 -3.63 -3.89
N ASP A 775 19.96 -2.62 -3.10
CA ASP A 775 20.99 -2.74 -2.06
C ASP A 775 20.69 -1.79 -0.86
N THR A 776 21.54 -1.86 0.17
CA THR A 776 21.55 -1.00 1.35
C THR A 776 22.90 -0.30 1.48
N GLY A 777 22.94 1.00 1.16
CA GLY A 777 24.09 1.81 1.46
C GLY A 777 24.26 2.08 2.97
N THR A 778 25.46 2.50 3.35
CA THR A 778 25.85 2.69 4.76
C THR A 778 26.31 4.11 5.02
N LEU A 779 25.78 4.74 6.07
CA LEU A 779 26.28 6.02 6.58
C LEU A 779 27.61 5.77 7.32
N LEU A 780 28.70 6.31 6.78
CA LEU A 780 30.05 6.18 7.32
C LEU A 780 30.39 7.28 8.32
N TYR A 781 29.87 8.49 8.10
CA TYR A 781 30.23 9.66 8.88
C TYR A 781 29.10 10.68 8.93
N GLN A 782 28.91 11.29 10.11
CA GLN A 782 28.03 12.44 10.31
C GLN A 782 28.71 13.40 11.29
N GLN A 783 28.68 14.71 10.96
CA GLN A 783 29.13 15.76 11.86
C GLN A 783 28.26 17.02 11.70
N SER A 784 27.88 17.61 12.82
CA SER A 784 27.24 18.92 12.90
C SER A 784 28.20 19.91 13.55
N ALA A 785 28.35 21.10 12.96
CA ALA A 785 29.18 22.19 13.45
C ALA A 785 28.51 23.54 13.14
N ASP A 786 29.00 24.63 13.74
CA ASP A 786 28.43 25.96 13.52
C ASP A 786 28.47 26.35 12.03
N GLY A 787 27.28 26.44 11.42
CA GLY A 787 27.11 26.80 10.02
C GLY A 787 27.48 25.70 9.01
N ILE A 788 27.75 24.46 9.45
CA ILE A 788 28.16 23.35 8.58
C ILE A 788 27.58 22.02 9.05
N GLU A 789 27.00 21.26 8.13
CA GLU A 789 26.56 19.89 8.33
C GLU A 789 27.26 18.97 7.33
N ILE A 790 27.71 17.79 7.78
CA ILE A 790 28.45 16.83 6.99
C ILE A 790 27.81 15.45 7.11
N ALA A 791 27.62 14.77 5.99
CA ALA A 791 27.26 13.36 5.93
C ALA A 791 28.06 12.65 4.84
N VAL A 792 28.56 11.44 5.12
CA VAL A 792 29.24 10.60 4.14
C VAL A 792 28.65 9.20 4.16
N ALA A 793 28.28 8.69 2.99
CA ALA A 793 27.77 7.33 2.86
C ALA A 793 28.36 6.59 1.66
N ARG A 794 28.32 5.26 1.71
CA ARG A 794 28.86 4.35 0.70
C ARG A 794 27.81 3.37 0.23
N GLU A 795 27.87 3.08 -1.05
CA GLU A 795 27.11 2.09 -1.78
C GLU A 795 28.12 1.21 -2.56
N ASN A 796 28.10 -0.10 -2.32
CA ASN A 796 29.10 -1.04 -2.86
C ASN A 796 28.53 -2.34 -3.43
N ALA A 797 27.21 -2.56 -3.45
CA ALA A 797 26.60 -3.72 -4.09
C ALA A 797 25.48 -3.35 -5.09
N ALA A 798 25.08 -2.08 -5.19
CA ALA A 798 24.22 -1.54 -6.24
C ALA A 798 24.73 -1.86 -7.67
N TRP A 799 26.04 -1.98 -7.85
CA TRP A 799 26.67 -2.47 -9.08
C TRP A 799 27.68 -3.58 -8.74
N PRO A 800 27.63 -4.75 -9.40
CA PRO A 800 28.59 -5.83 -9.13
C PRO A 800 30.06 -5.44 -9.32
N ASP A 801 30.29 -4.49 -10.23
CA ASP A 801 31.59 -4.05 -10.72
C ASP A 801 31.94 -2.59 -10.32
N GLY A 802 31.15 -1.97 -9.44
CA GLY A 802 31.31 -0.56 -9.08
C GLY A 802 31.03 -0.24 -7.61
N GLU A 803 31.83 0.67 -7.05
CA GLU A 803 31.61 1.28 -5.73
C GLU A 803 31.38 2.79 -5.89
N HIS A 804 30.43 3.33 -5.14
CA HIS A 804 30.12 4.75 -5.04
C HIS A 804 30.16 5.20 -3.58
N THR A 805 31.00 6.18 -3.25
CA THR A 805 30.98 6.87 -1.95
C THR A 805 30.71 8.34 -2.15
N ARG A 806 29.77 8.92 -1.41
CA ARG A 806 29.36 10.32 -1.49
C ARG A 806 29.52 11.02 -0.16
N ALA A 807 30.22 12.16 -0.17
CA ALA A 807 30.25 13.13 0.90
C ALA A 807 29.38 14.34 0.54
N VAL A 808 28.57 14.78 1.49
CA VAL A 808 27.65 15.91 1.39
C VAL A 808 28.01 16.88 2.50
N ILE A 809 28.35 18.11 2.13
CA ILE A 809 28.69 19.19 3.05
C ILE A 809 27.73 20.34 2.79
N LEU A 810 26.77 20.53 3.68
CA LEU A 810 25.84 21.64 3.64
C LEU A 810 26.44 22.80 4.44
N THR A 811 26.52 23.99 3.82
CA THR A 811 27.00 25.23 4.45
C THR A 811 25.92 26.31 4.36
N THR A 812 26.13 27.46 5.01
CA THR A 812 25.23 28.62 4.91
C THR A 812 25.16 29.22 3.49
N GLY A 813 26.13 28.89 2.64
CA GLY A 813 26.17 29.27 1.22
C GLY A 813 25.95 28.05 0.32
N PRO A 814 27.01 27.47 -0.27
CA PRO A 814 26.88 26.34 -1.18
C PRO A 814 26.58 25.00 -0.47
N LEU A 815 25.87 24.13 -1.18
CA LEU A 815 25.90 22.68 -0.96
C LEU A 815 27.09 22.11 -1.73
N ILE A 816 27.99 21.42 -1.04
CA ILE A 816 29.18 20.82 -1.63
C ILE A 816 29.01 19.30 -1.64
N ILE A 817 29.20 18.70 -2.80
CA ILE A 817 29.04 17.27 -3.05
C ILE A 817 30.37 16.73 -3.56
N ILE A 818 30.86 15.65 -2.97
CA ILE A 818 32.10 15.00 -3.37
C ILE A 818 31.85 13.50 -3.48
N ASP A 819 31.92 12.98 -4.70
CA ASP A 819 31.79 11.57 -5.02
C ASP A 819 33.14 10.95 -5.32
N ARG A 820 33.33 9.70 -4.89
CA ARG A 820 34.34 8.78 -5.41
C ARG A 820 33.61 7.60 -6.05
N CYS A 821 33.92 7.34 -7.31
CA CYS A 821 33.44 6.18 -8.04
C CYS A 821 34.63 5.29 -8.39
N ARG A 822 34.54 3.99 -8.12
CA ARG A 822 35.65 3.05 -8.30
C ARG A 822 35.16 1.74 -8.91
N ALA A 823 35.84 1.28 -9.95
CA ALA A 823 35.68 -0.05 -10.53
C ALA A 823 36.27 -1.11 -9.59
N THR A 824 35.55 -2.21 -9.36
CA THR A 824 36.01 -3.32 -8.51
C THR A 824 36.67 -4.44 -9.32
N ASP A 825 36.42 -4.50 -10.64
CA ASP A 825 36.94 -5.52 -11.57
C ASP A 825 38.24 -5.09 -12.30
N SER A 826 38.78 -3.92 -11.96
CA SER A 826 39.95 -3.30 -12.57
C SER A 826 39.79 -2.83 -14.03
N GLN A 827 38.58 -2.84 -14.59
CA GLN A 827 38.26 -2.28 -15.91
C GLN A 827 37.94 -0.78 -15.83
N GLU A 828 37.95 -0.13 -16.99
CA GLU A 828 37.42 1.23 -17.09
C GLU A 828 35.91 1.19 -17.32
N HIS A 829 35.19 2.00 -16.56
CA HIS A 829 33.75 2.18 -16.68
C HIS A 829 33.41 3.63 -17.00
N THR A 830 32.21 3.83 -17.53
CA THR A 830 31.61 5.15 -17.73
C THR A 830 30.83 5.52 -16.49
N PHE A 831 31.29 6.53 -15.75
CA PHE A 831 30.58 7.10 -14.61
C PHE A 831 29.88 8.38 -15.01
N GLU A 832 28.61 8.52 -14.62
CA GLU A 832 27.77 9.65 -15.00
C GLU A 832 27.09 10.24 -13.78
N TRP A 833 27.41 11.49 -13.47
CA TRP A 833 26.75 12.24 -12.42
C TRP A 833 25.50 12.92 -12.97
N LEU A 834 24.36 12.58 -12.36
CA LEU A 834 23.03 13.01 -12.79
C LEU A 834 22.52 14.15 -11.91
N TYR A 835 21.97 15.17 -12.55
CA TYR A 835 21.28 16.27 -11.89
C TYR A 835 19.93 16.53 -12.55
N HIS A 836 18.94 16.86 -11.75
CA HIS A 836 17.61 17.21 -12.21
C HIS A 836 17.09 18.47 -11.53
N SER A 837 16.50 19.35 -12.35
CA SER A 837 15.77 20.55 -11.91
C SER A 837 14.28 20.27 -11.65
N ALA A 838 13.89 19.00 -11.54
CA ALA A 838 12.50 18.59 -11.44
C ALA A 838 11.77 19.35 -10.32
N ARG A 839 10.69 20.06 -10.70
CA ARG A 839 9.83 20.81 -9.75
C ARG A 839 10.57 21.83 -8.88
N THR A 840 11.69 22.38 -9.35
CA THR A 840 12.43 23.48 -8.72
C THR A 840 12.04 24.86 -9.28
N ASN A 841 11.32 24.86 -10.41
CA ASN A 841 11.08 26.03 -11.28
C ASN A 841 12.37 26.68 -11.82
N LEU A 842 13.50 25.96 -11.78
CA LEU A 842 14.73 26.37 -12.43
C LEU A 842 14.69 26.02 -13.91
N GLU A 843 15.16 26.95 -14.73
CA GLU A 843 15.40 26.80 -16.16
C GLU A 843 16.88 27.13 -16.42
N LEU A 844 17.47 26.52 -17.44
CA LEU A 844 18.85 26.85 -17.82
C LEU A 844 18.89 28.32 -18.24
N ASP A 845 19.88 29.08 -17.77
CA ASP A 845 20.03 30.48 -18.16
C ASP A 845 20.15 30.58 -19.69
N PRO A 846 19.30 31.38 -20.37
CA PRO A 846 19.35 31.53 -21.82
C PRO A 846 20.67 32.10 -22.35
N GLU A 847 21.49 32.73 -21.51
CA GLU A 847 22.84 33.18 -21.86
C GLU A 847 23.86 32.03 -21.95
N VAL A 848 23.55 30.86 -21.38
CA VAL A 848 24.38 29.66 -21.48
C VAL A 848 24.34 29.12 -22.91
N LYS A 849 25.48 29.19 -23.58
CA LYS A 849 25.62 28.67 -24.96
C LYS A 849 26.00 27.20 -24.94
N LEU A 850 25.10 26.37 -25.47
CA LEU A 850 25.35 24.95 -25.68
C LEU A 850 25.91 24.70 -27.08
N ALA A 851 26.96 23.88 -27.15
CA ALA A 851 27.45 23.32 -28.40
C ALA A 851 26.55 22.16 -28.87
N LYS A 852 26.69 21.79 -30.15
CA LYS A 852 26.01 20.63 -30.72
C LYS A 852 26.41 19.36 -29.95
N ALA A 853 25.41 18.60 -29.53
CA ALA A 853 25.58 17.32 -28.86
C ALA A 853 25.26 16.13 -29.80
N PRO A 854 25.63 14.90 -29.43
CA PRO A 854 25.08 13.71 -30.07
C PRO A 854 23.55 13.66 -29.92
N GLU A 855 22.89 12.93 -30.82
CA GLU A 855 21.43 12.73 -30.77
C GLU A 855 20.98 11.94 -29.53
N ARG A 856 21.83 11.02 -29.06
CA ARG A 856 21.60 10.18 -27.88
C ARG A 856 22.87 10.03 -27.04
N LEU A 857 22.71 9.80 -25.74
CA LEU A 857 23.82 9.56 -24.80
C LEU A 857 24.47 8.18 -24.98
N GLY A 858 23.70 7.20 -25.45
CA GLY A 858 24.08 5.82 -25.65
C GLY A 858 22.89 4.99 -26.13
N ASP A 859 23.10 3.69 -26.23
CA ASP A 859 22.10 2.75 -26.78
C ASP A 859 21.26 2.06 -25.69
N ALA A 860 21.64 2.20 -24.41
CA ALA A 860 20.89 1.63 -23.30
C ALA A 860 19.50 2.26 -23.17
N ALA A 861 18.50 1.43 -22.86
CA ALA A 861 17.10 1.84 -22.74
C ALA A 861 16.90 2.98 -21.73
N ILE A 862 17.69 3.00 -20.66
CA ILE A 862 17.62 4.02 -19.60
C ILE A 862 17.89 5.44 -20.11
N TYR A 863 18.62 5.61 -21.23
CA TYR A 863 18.88 6.92 -21.83
C TYR A 863 17.70 7.48 -22.63
N THR A 864 16.69 6.67 -22.97
CA THR A 864 15.58 7.09 -23.84
C THR A 864 14.81 8.29 -23.28
N SER A 865 14.66 8.34 -21.95
CA SER A 865 14.02 9.44 -21.22
C SER A 865 14.93 10.65 -20.98
N LEU A 866 16.24 10.54 -21.26
CA LEU A 866 17.25 11.59 -21.08
C LEU A 866 17.64 12.22 -22.43
N LYS A 867 16.74 13.05 -22.99
CA LYS A 867 16.96 13.64 -24.33
C LYS A 867 18.05 14.70 -24.29
N VAL A 868 19.14 14.48 -25.01
CA VAL A 868 20.24 15.46 -25.06
C VAL A 868 19.84 16.64 -25.93
N THR A 869 20.01 17.84 -25.38
CA THR A 869 19.69 19.09 -26.11
C THR A 869 20.93 19.92 -26.42
N GLY A 870 22.06 19.64 -25.77
CA GLY A 870 23.32 20.30 -26.06
C GLY A 870 24.46 19.86 -25.14
N LYS A 871 25.67 20.28 -25.47
CA LYS A 871 26.89 20.01 -24.69
C LYS A 871 27.49 21.33 -24.21
N PHE A 872 27.88 21.40 -22.95
CA PHE A 872 28.53 22.60 -22.41
C PHE A 872 29.96 22.71 -22.96
N ALA A 873 30.39 23.94 -23.29
CA ALA A 873 31.75 24.19 -23.75
C ALA A 873 32.80 24.04 -22.63
N LYS A 874 32.39 24.33 -21.39
CA LYS A 874 33.20 24.19 -20.16
C LYS A 874 32.30 23.70 -19.03
N THR A 875 32.83 22.87 -18.15
CA THR A 875 32.09 22.30 -17.00
C THR A 875 31.74 23.33 -15.91
N GLY A 876 32.34 24.52 -15.92
CA GLY A 876 32.16 25.54 -14.87
C GLY A 876 31.06 26.58 -15.13
N ASP A 877 30.44 26.59 -16.31
CA ASP A 877 29.47 27.64 -16.72
C ASP A 877 28.02 27.13 -16.62
N VAL A 878 27.65 26.54 -15.49
CA VAL A 878 26.28 26.05 -15.27
C VAL A 878 25.51 27.03 -14.39
N HIS A 879 24.53 27.67 -14.99
CA HIS A 879 23.71 28.68 -14.34
C HIS A 879 22.24 28.40 -14.63
N TRP A 880 21.47 28.23 -13.55
CA TRP A 880 20.03 28.04 -13.58
C TRP A 880 19.33 29.26 -13.01
N ILE A 881 18.23 29.68 -13.63
CA ILE A 881 17.46 30.86 -13.24
C ILE A 881 15.99 30.51 -12.99
N ARG A 882 15.36 31.24 -12.09
CA ARG A 882 13.90 31.27 -11.92
C ARG A 882 13.36 32.59 -12.48
N LYS A 883 12.07 32.62 -12.80
CA LYS A 883 11.38 33.82 -13.29
C LYS A 883 11.41 35.01 -12.32
N ASN A 884 11.58 34.76 -11.02
CA ASN A 884 11.70 35.82 -10.01
C ASN A 884 13.13 36.38 -9.90
N GLY A 885 14.09 35.88 -10.69
CA GLY A 885 15.50 36.30 -10.71
C GLY A 885 16.42 35.56 -9.73
N SER A 886 15.87 34.80 -8.77
CA SER A 886 16.68 33.85 -7.99
C SER A 886 17.16 32.70 -8.86
N GLY A 887 18.15 31.93 -8.41
CA GLY A 887 18.64 30.80 -9.19
C GLY A 887 19.66 29.94 -8.45
N MET A 888 20.46 29.22 -9.23
CA MET A 888 21.58 28.42 -8.74
C MET A 888 22.76 28.49 -9.72
N ARG A 889 23.98 28.63 -9.21
CA ARG A 889 25.23 28.50 -9.97
C ARG A 889 25.99 27.27 -9.49
N MET A 890 26.62 26.54 -10.42
CA MET A 890 27.38 25.33 -10.09
C MET A 890 28.82 25.45 -10.55
N ALA A 891 29.75 25.01 -9.69
CA ALA A 891 31.14 24.79 -10.06
C ALA A 891 31.44 23.30 -9.99
N LEU A 892 32.03 22.73 -11.06
CA LEU A 892 32.23 21.29 -11.24
C LEU A 892 33.70 20.92 -11.53
N LEU A 893 34.17 19.83 -10.91
CA LEU A 893 35.54 19.29 -11.02
C LEU A 893 35.52 17.75 -10.98
N PRO A 894 36.22 17.01 -11.86
CA PRO A 894 37.15 17.47 -12.89
C PRO A 894 36.47 17.96 -14.17
N ARG A 895 37.25 18.54 -15.09
CA ARG A 895 36.71 18.83 -16.43
C ARG A 895 36.34 17.51 -17.11
N GLY A 896 35.17 17.47 -17.73
CA GLY A 896 34.58 16.27 -18.33
C GLY A 896 33.56 16.60 -19.40
N GLU A 897 32.89 15.57 -19.92
CA GLU A 897 31.78 15.80 -20.84
C GLU A 897 30.54 16.16 -20.03
N LEU A 898 30.01 17.36 -20.24
CA LEU A 898 28.79 17.81 -19.57
C LEU A 898 27.70 18.06 -20.61
N PHE A 899 26.60 17.34 -20.48
CA PHE A 899 25.45 17.40 -21.37
C PHE A 899 24.25 18.03 -20.66
N HIS A 900 23.52 18.89 -21.38
CA HIS A 900 22.19 19.32 -20.97
C HIS A 900 21.16 18.34 -21.51
N THR A 901 20.32 17.82 -20.61
CA THR A 901 19.25 16.87 -20.95
C THR A 901 17.88 17.46 -20.64
N MET A 902 16.89 17.02 -21.40
CA MET A 902 15.48 17.28 -21.13
C MET A 902 14.78 15.95 -20.91
N ILE A 903 14.02 15.88 -19.83
CA ILE A 903 13.20 14.73 -19.50
C ILE A 903 11.79 15.06 -19.96
N THR A 904 11.31 14.41 -21.02
CA THR A 904 9.96 14.67 -21.56
C THR A 904 8.92 13.68 -21.08
N ASP A 905 9.37 12.57 -20.53
CA ASP A 905 8.60 11.35 -20.34
C ASP A 905 8.10 11.22 -18.89
N ALA A 906 8.10 12.35 -18.17
CA ALA A 906 7.60 12.54 -16.82
C ALA A 906 6.35 13.43 -16.81
N ILE A 907 5.61 13.45 -15.70
CA ILE A 907 4.39 14.27 -15.52
C ILE A 907 4.63 15.76 -15.86
N ARG A 908 5.85 16.25 -15.62
CA ARG A 908 6.29 17.58 -16.03
C ARG A 908 7.65 17.47 -16.69
N PRO A 909 7.82 18.03 -17.90
CA PRO A 909 9.14 18.14 -18.47
C PRO A 909 10.08 18.90 -17.55
N SER A 910 11.32 18.45 -17.45
CA SER A 910 12.33 19.10 -16.60
C SER A 910 13.72 19.02 -17.23
N GLY A 911 14.53 20.04 -16.97
CA GLY A 911 15.93 20.07 -17.39
C GLY A 911 16.79 19.24 -16.45
N GLY A 912 17.88 18.71 -16.97
CA GLY A 912 18.86 17.95 -16.22
C GLY A 912 20.27 18.09 -16.80
N LEU A 913 21.22 17.50 -16.09
CA LEU A 913 22.60 17.38 -16.54
C LEU A 913 23.05 15.94 -16.45
N VAL A 914 23.89 15.55 -17.41
CA VAL A 914 24.67 14.31 -17.35
C VAL A 914 26.13 14.71 -17.48
N TRP A 915 26.90 14.49 -16.40
CA TRP A 915 28.33 14.77 -16.35
C TRP A 915 29.11 13.47 -16.35
N ARG A 916 29.77 13.20 -17.48
CA ARG A 916 30.34 11.90 -17.82
C ARG A 916 31.86 11.89 -17.71
N GLN A 917 32.39 10.81 -17.12
CA GLN A 917 33.80 10.46 -17.06
C GLN A 917 33.99 8.98 -17.41
N ARG A 918 35.14 8.64 -18.00
CA ARG A 918 35.55 7.24 -18.21
C ARG A 918 36.86 6.99 -17.49
N ALA A 919 36.87 6.08 -16.53
CA ALA A 919 38.04 5.80 -15.70
C ALA A 919 37.89 4.46 -14.96
N LYS A 920 38.97 4.01 -14.29
CA LYS A 920 38.88 2.97 -13.24
C LYS A 920 38.48 3.54 -11.89
N THR A 921 38.90 4.77 -11.62
CA THR A 921 38.52 5.53 -10.43
C THR A 921 38.43 6.98 -10.82
N THR A 922 37.36 7.65 -10.40
CA THR A 922 37.17 9.07 -10.64
C THR A 922 36.55 9.72 -9.41
N HIS A 923 36.76 11.02 -9.29
CA HIS A 923 36.08 11.85 -8.32
C HIS A 923 35.16 12.82 -9.06
N PHE A 924 33.99 13.09 -8.51
CA PHE A 924 33.18 14.24 -8.94
C PHE A 924 33.04 15.17 -7.75
N ALA A 925 33.33 16.45 -7.94
CA ALA A 925 33.13 17.46 -6.93
C ALA A 925 32.31 18.61 -7.51
N ALA A 926 31.25 18.98 -6.79
CA ALA A 926 30.31 20.00 -7.20
C ALA A 926 30.03 20.95 -6.04
N ALA A 927 30.07 22.26 -6.30
CA ALA A 927 29.58 23.28 -5.39
C ALA A 927 28.34 23.94 -6.00
N LEU A 928 27.18 23.71 -5.39
CA LEU A 928 25.88 24.23 -5.81
C LEU A 928 25.52 25.43 -4.93
N TRP A 929 25.58 26.62 -5.49
CA TRP A 929 25.33 27.87 -4.78
C TRP A 929 23.97 28.46 -5.18
N PRO A 930 22.92 28.31 -4.34
CA PRO A 930 21.66 28.99 -4.56
C PRO A 930 21.81 30.50 -4.27
N TYR A 931 21.12 31.34 -5.05
CA TYR A 931 21.21 32.80 -4.89
C TYR A 931 19.85 33.48 -5.05
N ALA A 932 19.64 34.59 -4.33
CA ALA A 932 18.48 35.46 -4.47
C ALA A 932 18.68 36.50 -5.60
N LYS A 933 17.61 37.13 -6.09
CA LYS A 933 17.62 37.98 -7.30
C LYS A 933 18.78 38.98 -7.40
N ASP A 934 19.15 39.61 -6.29
CA ASP A 934 20.14 40.69 -6.26
C ASP A 934 21.51 40.25 -5.70
N GLU A 935 21.70 38.94 -5.47
CA GLU A 935 22.96 38.38 -5.01
C GLU A 935 23.91 38.13 -6.19
N ALA A 936 25.09 38.74 -6.14
CA ALA A 936 26.15 38.55 -7.13
C ALA A 936 27.25 37.64 -6.58
N GLY A 937 27.82 36.81 -7.46
CA GLY A 937 28.90 35.90 -7.12
C GLY A 937 28.72 34.52 -7.75
N ALA A 938 29.75 33.70 -7.75
CA ALA A 938 29.65 32.32 -8.22
C ALA A 938 30.62 31.48 -7.38
N PRO A 939 30.28 30.21 -7.11
CA PRO A 939 31.23 29.32 -6.48
C PRO A 939 32.38 29.04 -7.45
N THR A 940 33.58 28.84 -6.91
CA THR A 940 34.71 28.24 -7.60
C THR A 940 35.15 26.99 -6.84
N ILE A 941 35.72 26.03 -7.57
CA ILE A 941 36.22 24.78 -7.01
C ILE A 941 37.59 24.47 -7.63
N GLU A 942 38.55 24.11 -6.80
CA GLU A 942 39.91 23.75 -7.21
C GLU A 942 40.35 22.43 -6.57
N GLU A 943 41.03 21.58 -7.33
CA GLU A 943 41.67 20.38 -6.78
C GLU A 943 42.98 20.77 -6.10
N ILE A 944 43.14 20.40 -4.83
CA ILE A 944 44.41 20.59 -4.10
C ILE A 944 45.25 19.32 -4.18
N SER A 945 44.63 18.16 -3.96
CA SER A 945 45.30 16.86 -4.07
C SER A 945 44.32 15.71 -4.23
N SER A 946 44.70 14.71 -5.03
CA SER A 946 43.98 13.44 -5.19
C SER A 946 44.97 12.29 -5.01
N LYS A 947 44.81 11.49 -3.94
CA LYS A 947 45.69 10.37 -3.60
C LYS A 947 44.87 9.20 -3.02
N ASP A 948 44.72 8.13 -3.80
CA ASP A 948 43.99 6.92 -3.39
C ASP A 948 42.61 7.24 -2.78
N ASP A 949 42.48 7.10 -1.46
CA ASP A 949 41.25 7.34 -0.70
C ASP A 949 41.16 8.75 -0.09
N LEU A 950 42.15 9.61 -0.33
CA LEU A 950 42.19 10.99 0.16
C LEU A 950 42.00 11.96 -1.00
N TYR A 951 40.92 12.74 -0.92
CA TYR A 951 40.62 13.78 -1.90
C TYR A 951 40.47 15.13 -1.21
N THR A 952 41.25 16.12 -1.65
CA THR A 952 41.23 17.47 -1.10
C THR A 952 40.89 18.49 -2.18
N ILE A 953 39.85 19.27 -1.91
CA ILE A 953 39.41 20.38 -2.76
C ILE A 953 39.39 21.68 -1.95
N LYS A 954 39.39 22.80 -2.66
CA LYS A 954 39.02 24.09 -2.08
C LYS A 954 37.82 24.66 -2.83
N VAL A 955 36.80 25.07 -2.08
CA VAL A 955 35.62 25.74 -2.60
C VAL A 955 35.64 27.18 -2.12
N THR A 956 35.43 28.15 -3.01
CA THR A 956 35.25 29.57 -2.64
C THR A 956 33.91 30.04 -3.16
N ALA A 957 33.09 30.62 -2.30
CA ALA A 957 31.82 31.25 -2.63
C ALA A 957 31.73 32.61 -1.90
N PRO A 958 30.71 33.45 -2.17
CA PRO A 958 30.56 34.73 -1.49
C PRO A 958 30.52 34.64 0.05
N GLU A 959 30.01 33.55 0.60
CA GLU A 959 29.90 33.33 2.04
C GLU A 959 31.21 32.85 2.69
N GLY A 960 32.19 32.37 1.92
CA GLY A 960 33.44 31.89 2.49
C GLY A 960 34.28 30.99 1.58
N THR A 961 35.38 30.51 2.16
CA THR A 961 36.29 29.55 1.54
C THR A 961 36.43 28.34 2.45
N TRP A 962 36.29 27.14 1.89
CA TRP A 962 36.40 25.87 2.59
C TRP A 962 37.47 25.01 1.91
N GLN A 963 38.39 24.45 2.69
CA GLN A 963 39.34 23.45 2.20
C GLN A 963 38.95 22.09 2.76
N ILE A 964 38.42 21.22 1.91
CA ILE A 964 37.74 20.00 2.34
C ILE A 964 38.60 18.81 1.97
N THR A 965 39.00 18.02 2.96
CA THR A 965 39.64 16.72 2.76
C THR A 965 38.68 15.61 3.15
N VAL A 966 38.33 14.74 2.19
CA VAL A 966 37.55 13.52 2.44
C VAL A 966 38.49 12.32 2.43
N ASN A 967 38.45 11.54 3.52
CA ASN A 967 39.04 10.22 3.57
C ASN A 967 37.95 9.19 3.27
N PHE A 968 37.86 8.75 2.02
CA PHE A 968 36.80 7.85 1.58
C PHE A 968 36.87 6.47 2.20
N ALA A 969 38.03 6.00 2.68
CA ALA A 969 38.15 4.72 3.38
C ALA A 969 37.36 4.72 4.69
N THR A 970 37.50 5.80 5.47
CA THR A 970 36.87 5.97 6.79
C THR A 970 35.58 6.78 6.77
N GLY A 971 35.30 7.48 5.67
CA GLY A 971 34.24 8.48 5.57
C GLY A 971 34.55 9.81 6.25
N LYS A 972 35.67 9.95 6.98
CA LYS A 972 35.98 11.16 7.74
C LYS A 972 36.22 12.36 6.82
N VAL A 973 35.63 13.50 7.18
CA VAL A 973 35.85 14.79 6.52
C VAL A 973 36.62 15.73 7.44
N THR A 974 37.58 16.48 6.89
CA THR A 974 38.30 17.57 7.58
C THR A 974 38.10 18.87 6.80
N LEU A 975 37.83 19.96 7.52
CA LEU A 975 37.53 21.30 6.98
C LEU A 975 38.60 22.33 7.36
#